data_AF-A0A371WUZ4-F1
#
_entry.id   AF-A0A371WUZ4-F1
#
_cell.length_a   1.000
_cell.length_b   1.000
_cell.length_c   1.000
_cell.angle_alpha   90.00
_cell.angle_beta   90.00
_cell.angle_gamma   90.00
#
_symmetry.space_group_name_H-M   'P 1'
#
loop_
_entity.id
_entity.type
_entity.pdbx_description
1 polymer ?
#
loop_
_entity_poly.entity_id
_entity_poly.type
_entity_poly.pdbx_seq_one_letter_code
_entity_poly.pdbx_strand_id
1 'polypeptide(L)'
;MMGGQLSQDPNTLTGNGFDLATATSLSSSALQQLLSVDIVRTLGAPAPSLSPCTFLLYAGDNDAGTAANLGLAQYSYHMVMTSFRSVLRHFGMVRIVTDPSREVDEIYLECRARGETCLFLSFGPPHLMTLGLRCPTVPVVAWEFGTIPDQIWDDEPLNDWRYGLRAAGKIILLSHFAAKAVRDAMGATFPAVALPPPVFDRIGKAGPARKLNETASVAIDGFVWDSRIDPFALGAPIPSPPRPREKEGLVSQGHHTPGTHAVTPAADTSRKTLRRRIGLTLRFALSWYREAVRDLLPPPITRLIGHLGGMARHTLDWWRGVGMADRPSLRRRLQISKHYALRWYREAVADGLPPQSARKLSRVVEWLDRTTQQPAAAEASRPMAPIVPPSLHRTEDEPMAHEAFAVPDLAPASIYPNDLPELRQEEQRALVQLDGLVFTSVFSPKDGRKNWQDLLTAFCTVFSDRPDATLVLKMIGRETGYWWGALHDIVSRLPAFSCRVVVLHGYLEKADYHKLIEASHFIANTSLAEGLCLPLVEFMSAGRPAISPRHTAMADYIAPENAIIVQSSEEYCSWPHDPRNVLDSSRHRIEWPSVCAALEEAYRLLTEDQARYESMAREARKTMRAFCSDDVIAPQLAGFLGLGDDAVRAAGFAPGKEGVGEC
;
A
#
# COMPACT_ATOMS: atom_id res chain seq x y z
N MET A 1 -34.50 -60.54 -9.93
CA MET A 1 -35.79 -61.23 -9.72
C MET A 1 -36.89 -60.28 -10.16
N MET A 2 -37.77 -60.77 -11.04
CA MET A 2 -39.11 -60.27 -11.47
C MET A 2 -39.26 -58.76 -11.79
N GLY A 3 -39.68 -58.32 -12.98
CA GLY A 3 -40.19 -58.96 -14.19
C GLY A 3 -40.82 -57.87 -15.08
N GLY A 4 -41.22 -58.23 -16.30
CA GLY A 4 -42.14 -57.43 -17.12
C GLY A 4 -41.59 -57.03 -18.49
N GLN A 5 -41.94 -57.81 -19.49
CA GLN A 5 -41.63 -57.68 -20.91
C GLN A 5 -42.78 -56.98 -21.66
N LEU A 6 -42.45 -56.36 -22.82
CA LEU A 6 -43.24 -56.29 -24.07
C LEU A 6 -44.46 -55.34 -24.21
N SER A 7 -44.33 -54.39 -25.16
CA SER A 7 -45.35 -54.00 -26.17
C SER A 7 -44.67 -53.02 -27.16
N GLN A 8 -44.06 -53.48 -28.26
CA GLN A 8 -44.58 -53.59 -29.64
C GLN A 8 -45.26 -52.33 -30.23
N ASP A 9 -44.50 -51.69 -31.15
CA ASP A 9 -44.87 -50.85 -32.31
C ASP A 9 -45.90 -51.54 -33.24
N PRO A 10 -46.72 -50.84 -34.07
CA PRO A 10 -46.29 -50.39 -35.43
C PRO A 10 -47.06 -49.21 -36.10
N ASN A 11 -46.55 -48.82 -37.30
CA ASN A 11 -47.13 -47.95 -38.38
C ASN A 11 -46.77 -46.44 -38.32
N THR A 12 -46.28 -45.75 -39.36
CA THR A 12 -46.33 -45.97 -40.83
C THR A 12 -45.42 -44.97 -41.59
N LEU A 13 -44.78 -45.43 -42.68
CA LEU A 13 -44.50 -44.78 -44.01
C LEU A 13 -43.66 -43.47 -44.06
N THR A 14 -42.39 -43.52 -44.49
CA THR A 14 -41.87 -43.32 -45.87
C THR A 14 -42.24 -42.01 -46.57
N GLY A 15 -41.23 -41.29 -47.08
CA GLY A 15 -41.37 -40.55 -48.35
C GLY A 15 -40.82 -39.13 -48.38
N ASN A 16 -39.74 -38.95 -49.14
CA ASN A 16 -39.17 -37.69 -49.59
C ASN A 16 -40.18 -36.80 -50.34
N GLY A 17 -39.88 -35.49 -50.37
CA GLY A 17 -40.24 -34.65 -51.53
C GLY A 17 -40.93 -33.35 -51.18
N PHE A 18 -40.16 -32.26 -51.18
CA PHE A 18 -40.68 -30.93 -51.46
C PHE A 18 -41.25 -30.92 -52.89
N ASP A 19 -42.44 -30.36 -53.09
CA ASP A 19 -42.77 -29.74 -54.37
C ASP A 19 -43.59 -28.45 -54.21
N LEU A 20 -43.17 -27.47 -55.00
CA LEU A 20 -43.73 -26.15 -55.19
C LEU A 20 -44.96 -26.25 -56.10
N ALA A 21 -46.08 -25.64 -55.70
CA ALA A 21 -46.91 -24.75 -56.51
C ALA A 21 -48.40 -24.86 -56.14
N THR A 22 -48.95 -23.81 -55.51
CA THR A 22 -50.21 -23.18 -55.99
C THR A 22 -50.45 -21.81 -55.35
N ALA A 23 -50.57 -20.82 -56.25
CA ALA A 23 -51.39 -19.60 -56.22
C ALA A 23 -51.20 -18.55 -55.08
N THR A 24 -50.50 -17.44 -55.30
CA THR A 24 -50.97 -16.15 -55.89
C THR A 24 -52.09 -15.42 -55.14
N SER A 25 -51.74 -14.36 -54.39
CA SER A 25 -52.13 -12.96 -54.71
C SER A 25 -51.63 -11.99 -53.63
N LEU A 26 -50.59 -11.21 -53.93
CA LEU A 26 -50.35 -9.93 -53.25
C LEU A 26 -50.01 -8.90 -54.33
N SER A 27 -50.70 -7.77 -54.28
CA SER A 27 -50.76 -6.77 -55.34
C SER A 27 -49.42 -6.06 -55.57
N SER A 28 -49.18 -5.71 -56.84
CA SER A 28 -47.97 -5.05 -57.35
C SER A 28 -47.69 -3.66 -56.77
N SER A 29 -48.53 -3.12 -55.87
CA SER A 29 -48.31 -1.82 -55.23
C SER A 29 -47.51 -1.90 -53.91
N ALA A 30 -47.54 -3.05 -53.22
CA ALA A 30 -46.82 -3.21 -51.94
C ALA A 30 -45.30 -3.41 -52.13
N LEU A 31 -44.91 -4.09 -53.22
CA LEU A 31 -43.49 -4.33 -53.55
C LEU A 31 -42.77 -3.08 -54.09
N GLN A 32 -43.52 -2.12 -54.67
CA GLN A 32 -42.92 -0.89 -55.21
C GLN A 32 -42.66 0.18 -54.14
N GLN A 33 -43.32 0.11 -52.98
CA GLN A 33 -43.03 0.98 -51.83
C GLN A 33 -41.87 0.44 -50.95
N LEU A 34 -41.65 -0.88 -50.93
CA LEU A 34 -40.52 -1.49 -50.18
C LEU A 34 -39.18 -1.39 -50.91
N LEU A 35 -39.16 -1.30 -52.24
CA LEU A 35 -37.92 -1.20 -53.03
C LEU A 35 -37.43 0.24 -53.26
N SER A 36 -38.17 1.25 -52.82
CA SER A 36 -37.82 2.66 -52.98
C SER A 36 -37.12 3.27 -51.76
N VAL A 37 -37.10 2.58 -50.61
CA VAL A 37 -36.59 3.13 -49.34
C VAL A 37 -35.21 2.57 -48.94
N ASP A 38 -34.79 1.41 -49.48
CA ASP A 38 -33.61 0.70 -48.99
C ASP A 38 -32.38 0.66 -49.92
N ILE A 39 -32.37 1.36 -51.06
CA ILE A 39 -31.22 1.35 -52.00
C ILE A 39 -30.47 2.69 -52.11
N VAL A 40 -30.97 3.77 -51.52
CA VAL A 40 -30.27 5.08 -51.53
C VAL A 40 -29.45 5.34 -50.24
N ARG A 41 -29.46 4.43 -49.26
CA ARG A 41 -28.70 4.60 -48.00
C ARG A 41 -27.32 3.95 -47.96
N THR A 42 -26.86 3.33 -49.05
CA THR A 42 -25.64 2.50 -49.06
C THR A 42 -24.55 2.98 -50.01
N LEU A 43 -24.51 4.28 -50.32
CA LEU A 43 -23.36 4.91 -50.99
C LEU A 43 -23.13 6.30 -50.39
N GLY A 44 -22.18 6.39 -49.45
CA GLY A 44 -21.62 7.66 -49.00
C GLY A 44 -21.99 8.13 -47.59
N ALA A 45 -22.46 7.27 -46.68
CA ALA A 45 -22.40 7.63 -45.26
C ALA A 45 -20.91 7.64 -44.84
N PRO A 46 -20.37 8.74 -44.29
CA PRO A 46 -19.05 8.68 -43.69
C PRO A 46 -19.07 7.58 -42.62
N ALA A 47 -18.00 6.80 -42.54
CA ALA A 47 -17.79 5.88 -41.41
C ALA A 47 -18.17 6.62 -40.12
N PRO A 48 -18.90 5.99 -39.17
CA PRO A 48 -19.31 6.67 -37.94
C PRO A 48 -18.06 7.27 -37.31
N SER A 49 -17.91 8.59 -37.43
CA SER A 49 -16.84 9.30 -36.78
C SER A 49 -17.12 9.12 -35.30
N LEU A 50 -16.28 8.36 -34.61
CA LEU A 50 -16.34 8.22 -33.17
C LEU A 50 -16.54 9.61 -32.56
N SER A 51 -17.68 9.83 -31.90
CA SER A 51 -17.93 11.07 -31.20
C SER A 51 -16.75 11.32 -30.27
N PRO A 52 -16.09 12.49 -30.32
CA PRO A 52 -14.90 12.71 -29.50
C PRO A 52 -15.26 12.49 -28.03
N CYS A 53 -14.45 11.70 -27.34
CA CYS A 53 -14.65 11.37 -25.93
C CYS A 53 -13.63 12.12 -25.07
N THR A 54 -14.09 12.70 -23.97
CA THR A 54 -13.27 13.31 -22.93
C THR A 54 -13.42 12.52 -21.62
N PHE A 55 -12.31 12.09 -21.05
CA PHE A 55 -12.24 11.44 -19.75
C PHE A 55 -11.67 12.41 -18.72
N LEU A 56 -12.43 12.66 -17.66
CA LEU A 56 -11.99 13.42 -16.50
C LEU A 56 -11.52 12.43 -15.43
N LEU A 57 -10.29 12.58 -14.94
CA LEU A 57 -9.74 11.69 -13.92
C LEU A 57 -9.45 12.47 -12.65
N TYR A 58 -9.78 11.87 -11.51
CA TYR A 58 -9.45 12.39 -10.19
C TYR A 58 -9.00 11.26 -9.27
N ALA A 59 -7.88 11.47 -8.60
CA ALA A 59 -7.46 10.67 -7.46
C ALA A 59 -7.13 11.68 -6.35
N GLY A 60 -7.88 11.66 -5.24
CA GLY A 60 -7.85 12.73 -4.23
C GLY A 60 -6.45 13.21 -3.82
N ASP A 61 -6.37 14.50 -3.47
CA ASP A 61 -5.13 15.28 -3.29
C ASP A 61 -4.15 15.15 -4.47
N ASN A 62 -4.16 16.11 -5.39
CA ASN A 62 -3.29 16.12 -6.57
C ASN A 62 -1.78 16.22 -6.27
N ASP A 63 -1.41 16.42 -5.02
CA ASP A 63 -0.03 16.27 -4.53
C ASP A 63 0.36 14.80 -4.31
N ALA A 64 -0.55 13.84 -4.50
CA ALA A 64 -0.33 12.40 -4.42
C ALA A 64 0.76 11.87 -5.38
N GLY A 65 1.12 12.64 -6.42
CA GLY A 65 2.26 12.31 -7.29
C GLY A 65 3.63 12.72 -6.75
N THR A 66 3.69 13.40 -5.60
CA THR A 66 4.93 13.92 -5.01
C THR A 66 5.49 12.96 -3.95
N ALA A 67 6.81 13.03 -3.71
CA ALA A 67 7.43 12.35 -2.55
C ALA A 67 6.77 12.72 -1.21
N ALA A 68 6.06 13.85 -1.19
CA ALA A 68 5.29 14.34 -0.05
C ALA A 68 4.11 13.41 0.32
N ASN A 69 3.50 12.70 -0.63
CA ASN A 69 2.28 11.91 -0.34
C ASN A 69 2.52 10.39 -0.38
N LEU A 70 3.78 10.00 -0.59
CA LEU A 70 4.24 8.62 -0.58
C LEU A 70 3.78 7.92 0.70
N GLY A 71 3.00 6.84 0.59
CA GLY A 71 2.58 5.98 1.72
C GLY A 71 1.15 6.20 2.23
N LEU A 72 0.44 7.22 1.72
CA LEU A 72 -1.00 7.41 1.93
C LEU A 72 -1.83 6.55 0.97
N ALA A 73 -3.06 6.18 1.35
CA ALA A 73 -3.96 5.43 0.46
C ALA A 73 -4.19 6.12 -0.89
N GLN A 74 -4.20 7.46 -0.90
CA GLN A 74 -4.35 8.31 -2.09
C GLN A 74 -3.20 8.19 -3.09
N TYR A 75 -1.96 7.95 -2.63
CA TYR A 75 -0.79 7.73 -3.49
C TYR A 75 -0.97 6.50 -4.39
N SER A 76 -1.49 5.41 -3.81
CA SER A 76 -1.79 4.19 -4.56
C SER A 76 -2.84 4.44 -5.64
N TYR A 77 -3.86 5.26 -5.36
CA TYR A 77 -4.86 5.64 -6.35
C TYR A 77 -4.30 6.52 -7.47
N HIS A 78 -3.34 7.41 -7.18
CA HIS A 78 -2.65 8.18 -8.21
C HIS A 78 -1.87 7.27 -9.18
N MET A 79 -1.19 6.24 -8.66
CA MET A 79 -0.49 5.25 -9.50
C MET A 79 -1.48 4.46 -10.37
N VAL A 80 -2.60 4.02 -9.80
CA VAL A 80 -3.66 3.32 -10.53
C VAL A 80 -4.24 4.21 -11.63
N MET A 81 -4.62 5.45 -11.30
CA MET A 81 -5.12 6.44 -12.25
C MET A 81 -4.12 6.67 -13.40
N THR A 82 -2.83 6.77 -13.09
CA THR A 82 -1.77 6.96 -14.10
C THR A 82 -1.68 5.76 -15.05
N SER A 83 -1.86 4.54 -14.55
CA SER A 83 -1.94 3.35 -15.40
C SER A 83 -3.17 3.39 -16.32
N PHE A 84 -4.38 3.62 -15.78
CA PHE A 84 -5.59 3.73 -16.60
C PHE A 84 -5.54 4.86 -17.63
N ARG A 85 -4.90 5.99 -17.29
CA ARG A 85 -4.69 7.11 -18.21
C ARG A 85 -3.97 6.67 -19.49
N SER A 86 -3.04 5.72 -19.42
CA SER A 86 -2.32 5.27 -20.62
C SER A 86 -3.27 4.67 -21.65
N VAL A 87 -4.15 3.76 -21.21
CA VAL A 87 -5.16 3.11 -22.04
C VAL A 87 -6.26 4.08 -22.48
N LEU A 88 -6.78 4.92 -21.59
CA LEU A 88 -7.86 5.87 -21.91
C LEU A 88 -7.49 6.87 -23.02
N ARG A 89 -6.21 7.22 -23.16
CA ARG A 89 -5.72 8.10 -24.23
C ARG A 89 -5.87 7.52 -25.64
N HIS A 90 -6.04 6.21 -25.76
CA HIS A 90 -6.36 5.58 -27.04
C HIS A 90 -7.81 5.84 -27.49
N PHE A 91 -8.70 6.16 -26.54
CA PHE A 91 -10.13 6.34 -26.80
C PHE A 91 -10.58 7.80 -26.80
N GLY A 92 -9.73 8.74 -26.37
CA GLY A 92 -10.12 10.13 -26.26
C GLY A 92 -9.16 11.03 -25.50
N MET A 93 -9.58 12.28 -25.30
CA MET A 93 -8.84 13.26 -24.52
C MET A 93 -8.92 12.90 -23.03
N VAL A 94 -7.81 13.01 -22.30
CA VAL A 94 -7.80 12.76 -20.86
C VAL A 94 -7.37 14.02 -20.12
N ARG A 95 -8.22 14.51 -19.21
CA ARG A 95 -7.96 15.66 -18.33
C ARG A 95 -7.94 15.20 -16.87
N ILE A 96 -6.94 15.65 -16.12
CA ILE A 96 -6.89 15.44 -14.66
C ILE A 96 -7.54 16.66 -14.02
N VAL A 97 -8.54 16.46 -13.16
CA VAL A 97 -9.20 17.54 -12.40
C VAL A 97 -8.64 17.63 -10.99
N THR A 98 -8.79 18.78 -10.34
CA THR A 98 -8.24 19.04 -9.00
C THR A 98 -9.32 19.20 -7.94
N ASP A 99 -10.43 19.81 -8.33
CA ASP A 99 -11.61 20.00 -7.51
C ASP A 99 -12.83 19.53 -8.31
N PRO A 100 -13.24 18.25 -8.14
CA PRO A 100 -14.38 17.71 -8.87
C PRO A 100 -15.67 18.48 -8.65
N SER A 101 -15.84 19.13 -7.49
CA SER A 101 -17.06 19.86 -7.15
C SER A 101 -17.25 21.13 -7.98
N ARG A 102 -16.14 21.68 -8.51
CA ARG A 102 -16.14 22.92 -9.32
C ARG A 102 -15.92 22.64 -10.80
N GLU A 103 -14.95 21.78 -11.12
CA GLU A 103 -14.45 21.63 -12.50
C GLU A 103 -15.25 20.64 -13.35
N VAL A 104 -15.75 19.54 -12.76
CA VAL A 104 -16.28 18.41 -13.55
C VAL A 104 -17.52 18.81 -14.35
N ASP A 105 -18.48 19.47 -13.72
CA ASP A 105 -19.72 19.87 -14.38
C ASP A 105 -19.51 21.00 -15.39
N GLU A 106 -18.58 21.92 -15.12
CA GLU A 106 -18.20 22.97 -16.07
C GLU A 106 -17.65 22.36 -17.37
N ILE A 107 -16.64 21.48 -17.23
CA ILE A 107 -16.02 20.79 -18.36
C ILE A 107 -17.03 19.89 -19.08
N TYR A 108 -17.88 19.19 -18.34
CA TYR A 108 -18.93 18.34 -18.89
C TYR A 108 -19.89 19.13 -19.77
N LEU A 109 -20.36 20.29 -19.31
CA LEU A 109 -21.25 21.16 -20.08
C LEU A 109 -20.57 21.71 -21.35
N GLU A 110 -19.30 22.07 -21.28
CA GLU A 110 -18.52 22.46 -22.46
C GLU A 110 -18.41 21.33 -23.50
N CYS A 111 -18.11 20.11 -23.05
CA CYS A 111 -18.05 18.93 -23.93
C CYS A 111 -19.42 18.68 -24.58
N ARG A 112 -20.50 18.75 -23.80
CA ARG A 112 -21.87 18.59 -24.30
C ARG A 112 -22.24 19.66 -25.32
N ALA A 113 -21.80 20.92 -25.12
CA ALA A 113 -22.01 21.99 -26.10
C ALA A 113 -21.29 21.75 -27.44
N ARG A 114 -20.19 20.98 -27.43
CA ARG A 114 -19.46 20.55 -28.63
C ARG A 114 -19.97 19.22 -29.23
N GLY A 115 -20.98 18.59 -28.62
CA GLY A 115 -21.46 17.27 -29.04
C GLY A 115 -20.54 16.11 -28.65
N GLU A 116 -19.62 16.33 -27.71
CA GLU A 116 -18.64 15.35 -27.23
C GLU A 116 -19.20 14.55 -26.04
N THR A 117 -18.80 13.30 -25.93
CA THR A 117 -19.08 12.48 -24.74
C THR A 117 -18.09 12.84 -23.65
N CYS A 118 -18.55 12.98 -22.41
CA CYS A 118 -17.67 13.24 -21.26
C CYS A 118 -18.01 12.29 -20.12
N LEU A 119 -16.99 11.61 -19.59
CA LEU A 119 -17.10 10.66 -18.48
C LEU A 119 -16.12 11.04 -17.38
N PHE A 120 -16.56 10.98 -16.12
CA PHE A 120 -15.73 11.25 -14.96
C PHE A 120 -15.37 9.94 -14.26
N LEU A 121 -14.08 9.63 -14.13
CA LEU A 121 -13.59 8.48 -13.37
C LEU A 121 -12.99 8.97 -12.05
N SER A 122 -13.61 8.55 -10.95
CA SER A 122 -13.23 8.91 -9.58
C SER A 122 -12.46 7.77 -8.92
N PHE A 123 -11.14 7.93 -8.80
CA PHE A 123 -10.24 6.98 -8.17
C PHE A 123 -10.15 7.25 -6.67
N GLY A 124 -10.72 6.35 -5.87
CA GLY A 124 -10.75 6.51 -4.43
C GLY A 124 -11.93 5.78 -3.80
N PRO A 125 -11.97 5.71 -2.46
CA PRO A 125 -13.07 5.03 -1.79
C PRO A 125 -14.40 5.82 -1.97
N PRO A 126 -15.54 5.15 -2.15
CA PRO A 126 -16.85 5.78 -2.40
C PRO A 126 -17.27 6.85 -1.39
N HIS A 127 -16.87 6.72 -0.11
CA HIS A 127 -17.23 7.71 0.92
C HIS A 127 -16.56 9.08 0.73
N LEU A 128 -15.58 9.20 -0.18
CA LEU A 128 -14.92 10.46 -0.54
C LEU A 128 -15.35 10.95 -1.94
N MET A 129 -16.29 10.28 -2.59
CA MET A 129 -16.73 10.61 -3.94
C MET A 129 -17.63 11.84 -3.94
N THR A 130 -17.42 12.74 -4.89
CA THR A 130 -18.32 13.88 -5.13
C THR A 130 -19.62 13.39 -5.75
N LEU A 131 -20.75 13.63 -5.08
CA LEU A 131 -22.10 13.30 -5.56
C LEU A 131 -22.79 14.49 -6.23
N GLY A 132 -23.89 14.20 -6.94
CA GLY A 132 -24.77 15.23 -7.51
C GLY A 132 -24.25 15.89 -8.78
N LEU A 133 -23.18 15.36 -9.37
CA LEU A 133 -22.62 15.82 -10.64
C LEU A 133 -23.55 15.46 -11.80
N ARG A 134 -23.67 16.35 -12.78
CA ARG A 134 -24.36 16.09 -14.06
C ARG A 134 -23.53 15.20 -14.97
N CYS A 135 -22.20 15.24 -14.83
CA CYS A 135 -21.31 14.33 -15.54
C CYS A 135 -21.50 12.88 -15.04
N PRO A 136 -21.69 11.89 -15.94
CA PRO A 136 -21.69 10.49 -15.55
C PRO A 136 -20.39 10.12 -14.84
N THR A 137 -20.52 9.59 -13.61
CA THR A 137 -19.40 9.30 -12.72
C THR A 137 -19.20 7.79 -12.58
N VAL A 138 -17.97 7.32 -12.76
CA VAL A 138 -17.56 5.92 -12.62
C VAL A 138 -16.50 5.82 -11.52
N PRO A 139 -16.85 5.33 -10.32
CA PRO A 139 -15.86 5.07 -9.28
C PRO A 139 -14.91 3.94 -9.69
N VAL A 140 -13.62 4.13 -9.39
CA VAL A 140 -12.56 3.12 -9.54
C VAL A 140 -11.95 2.85 -8.17
N VAL A 141 -12.14 1.64 -7.65
CA VAL A 141 -11.90 1.33 -6.23
C VAL A 141 -11.01 0.10 -6.06
N ALA A 142 -10.00 0.23 -5.20
CA ALA A 142 -9.27 -0.90 -4.64
C ALA A 142 -9.93 -1.29 -3.31
N TRP A 143 -10.25 -2.58 -3.15
CA TRP A 143 -10.86 -3.10 -1.93
C TRP A 143 -10.37 -4.50 -1.61
N GLU A 144 -10.10 -4.74 -0.32
CA GLU A 144 -9.38 -5.91 0.15
C GLU A 144 -10.09 -6.70 1.24
N PHE A 145 -11.31 -6.29 1.62
CA PHE A 145 -12.06 -6.91 2.71
C PHE A 145 -13.30 -7.66 2.20
N GLY A 146 -13.74 -8.68 2.94
CA GLY A 146 -14.84 -9.56 2.52
C GLY A 146 -16.20 -8.88 2.32
N THR A 147 -16.46 -7.76 3.01
CA THR A 147 -17.67 -6.95 2.84
C THR A 147 -17.31 -5.50 2.53
N ILE A 148 -18.22 -4.75 1.91
CA ILE A 148 -18.11 -3.29 1.79
C ILE A 148 -18.90 -2.60 2.92
N PRO A 149 -18.54 -1.37 3.30
CA PRO A 149 -19.33 -0.58 4.23
C PRO A 149 -20.78 -0.42 3.79
N ASP A 150 -21.69 -0.88 4.63
CA ASP A 150 -23.13 -0.92 4.35
C ASP A 150 -23.98 -0.34 5.49
N GLN A 151 -23.36 0.46 6.35
CA GLN A 151 -23.99 1.10 7.50
C GLN A 151 -23.66 2.60 7.52
N ILE A 152 -24.57 3.38 8.08
CA ILE A 152 -24.35 4.79 8.35
C ILE A 152 -23.75 4.93 9.75
N TRP A 153 -22.72 5.77 9.86
CA TRP A 153 -22.20 6.25 11.15
C TRP A 153 -21.85 7.73 11.04
N ASP A 154 -21.78 8.40 12.21
CA ASP A 154 -21.50 9.84 12.34
C ASP A 154 -22.41 10.75 11.51
N ASP A 155 -23.66 10.33 11.28
CA ASP A 155 -24.66 11.04 10.46
C ASP A 155 -24.20 11.36 9.04
N GLU A 156 -23.23 10.59 8.51
CA GLU A 156 -22.68 10.75 7.17
C GLU A 156 -23.16 9.60 6.26
N PRO A 157 -24.14 9.82 5.37
CA PRO A 157 -24.70 8.79 4.49
C PRO A 157 -23.66 8.13 3.58
N LEU A 158 -22.60 8.84 3.19
CA LEU A 158 -21.54 8.31 2.33
C LEU A 158 -20.71 7.19 2.98
N ASN A 159 -20.80 7.04 4.30
CA ASN A 159 -20.20 5.91 5.00
C ASN A 159 -20.87 4.57 4.64
N ASP A 160 -22.17 4.58 4.30
CA ASP A 160 -22.80 3.45 3.61
C ASP A 160 -22.47 3.56 2.12
N TRP A 161 -21.49 2.78 1.65
CA TRP A 161 -21.02 2.85 0.27
C TRP A 161 -22.14 2.56 -0.73
N ARG A 162 -23.17 1.79 -0.34
CA ARG A 162 -24.31 1.50 -1.22
C ARG A 162 -25.04 2.78 -1.62
N TYR A 163 -25.05 3.81 -0.76
CA TYR A 163 -25.64 5.10 -1.08
C TYR A 163 -24.94 5.75 -2.29
N GLY A 164 -23.62 5.92 -2.22
CA GLY A 164 -22.84 6.49 -3.32
C GLY A 164 -22.86 5.63 -4.58
N LEU A 165 -22.81 4.30 -4.43
CA LEU A 165 -22.83 3.38 -5.57
C LEU A 165 -24.17 3.34 -6.30
N ARG A 166 -25.31 3.52 -5.60
CA ARG A 166 -26.62 3.69 -6.26
C ARG A 166 -26.66 4.95 -7.13
N ALA A 167 -26.03 6.04 -6.68
CA ALA A 167 -25.94 7.28 -7.44
C ALA A 167 -25.03 7.14 -8.68
N ALA A 168 -23.93 6.39 -8.58
CA ALA A 168 -23.03 6.14 -9.71
C ALA A 168 -23.59 5.14 -10.73
N GLY A 169 -24.37 4.15 -10.27
CA GLY A 169 -25.02 3.13 -11.09
C GLY A 169 -24.08 2.02 -11.62
N LYS A 170 -22.76 2.22 -11.55
CA LYS A 170 -21.73 1.22 -11.90
C LYS A 170 -20.41 1.51 -11.21
N ILE A 171 -19.49 0.55 -11.21
CA ILE A 171 -18.17 0.66 -10.55
C ILE A 171 -17.12 -0.22 -11.22
N ILE A 172 -15.87 0.26 -11.24
CA ILE A 172 -14.69 -0.51 -11.59
C ILE A 172 -13.95 -0.89 -10.30
N LEU A 173 -13.69 -2.17 -10.11
CA LEU A 173 -12.87 -2.72 -9.03
C LEU A 173 -11.58 -3.28 -9.62
N LEU A 174 -10.54 -3.43 -8.80
CA LEU A 174 -9.26 -3.97 -9.26
C LEU A 174 -9.15 -5.50 -9.19
N SER A 175 -10.19 -6.20 -8.69
CA SER A 175 -10.21 -7.65 -8.56
C SER A 175 -11.62 -8.24 -8.52
N HIS A 176 -11.73 -9.53 -8.82
CA HIS A 176 -12.97 -10.30 -8.73
C HIS A 176 -13.45 -10.42 -7.29
N PHE A 177 -12.52 -10.56 -6.33
CA PHE A 177 -12.82 -10.55 -4.90
C PHE A 177 -13.60 -9.28 -4.50
N ALA A 178 -13.08 -8.10 -4.86
CA ALA A 178 -13.75 -6.83 -4.57
C ALA A 178 -15.08 -6.68 -5.31
N ALA A 179 -15.12 -7.09 -6.58
CA ALA A 179 -16.35 -7.02 -7.38
C ALA A 179 -17.45 -7.93 -6.80
N LYS A 180 -17.08 -9.09 -6.24
CA LYS A 180 -18.00 -9.97 -5.51
C LYS A 180 -18.53 -9.31 -4.25
N ALA A 181 -17.66 -8.73 -3.40
CA ALA A 181 -18.09 -8.05 -2.18
C ALA A 181 -19.09 -6.91 -2.47
N VAL A 182 -18.89 -6.18 -3.56
CA VAL A 182 -19.85 -5.16 -4.01
C VAL A 182 -21.17 -5.79 -4.48
N ARG A 183 -21.15 -6.83 -5.31
CA ARG A 183 -22.37 -7.51 -5.79
C ARG A 183 -23.16 -8.16 -4.66
N ASP A 184 -22.49 -8.70 -3.65
CA ASP A 184 -23.15 -9.26 -2.47
C ASP A 184 -23.96 -8.18 -1.72
N ALA A 185 -23.45 -6.94 -1.65
CA ALA A 185 -24.11 -5.82 -0.96
C ALA A 185 -25.10 -5.03 -1.83
N MET A 186 -24.86 -4.93 -3.14
CA MET A 186 -25.65 -4.14 -4.10
C MET A 186 -26.68 -4.95 -4.87
N GLY A 187 -26.55 -6.28 -4.88
CA GLY A 187 -27.30 -7.20 -5.72
C GLY A 187 -26.46 -7.75 -6.88
N ALA A 188 -26.70 -9.01 -7.25
CA ALA A 188 -25.92 -9.75 -8.24
C ALA A 188 -25.90 -9.09 -9.64
N THR A 189 -26.92 -8.30 -9.98
CA THR A 189 -27.05 -7.60 -11.26
C THR A 189 -26.41 -6.21 -11.28
N PHE A 190 -25.90 -5.72 -10.14
CA PHE A 190 -25.24 -4.41 -10.09
C PHE A 190 -23.98 -4.41 -10.97
N PRO A 191 -23.79 -3.43 -11.89
CA PRO A 191 -22.64 -3.41 -12.79
C PRO A 191 -21.32 -3.10 -12.06
N ALA A 192 -20.67 -4.17 -11.58
CA ALA A 192 -19.35 -4.13 -10.95
C ALA A 192 -18.36 -4.99 -11.74
N VAL A 193 -17.40 -4.34 -12.42
CA VAL A 193 -16.39 -5.03 -13.25
C VAL A 193 -15.05 -5.11 -12.51
N ALA A 194 -14.33 -6.22 -12.66
CA ALA A 194 -12.96 -6.36 -12.19
C ALA A 194 -11.99 -6.03 -13.32
N LEU A 195 -11.33 -4.87 -13.24
CA LEU A 195 -10.30 -4.42 -14.18
C LEU A 195 -9.05 -4.03 -13.40
N PRO A 196 -7.97 -4.84 -13.42
CA PRO A 196 -6.73 -4.44 -12.81
C PRO A 196 -6.08 -3.28 -13.62
N PRO A 197 -5.18 -2.49 -13.00
CA PRO A 197 -4.46 -1.43 -13.68
C PRO A 197 -3.57 -2.00 -14.80
N PRO A 198 -3.58 -1.42 -16.01
CA PRO A 198 -2.75 -1.88 -17.11
C PRO A 198 -1.29 -1.47 -16.88
N VAL A 199 -0.44 -2.44 -16.52
CA VAL A 199 0.97 -2.18 -16.17
C VAL A 199 1.96 -3.02 -16.96
N PHE A 200 1.50 -4.10 -17.57
CA PHE A 200 2.38 -5.08 -18.21
C PHE A 200 3.21 -4.44 -19.33
N ASP A 201 2.62 -3.64 -20.21
CA ASP A 201 3.34 -3.08 -21.37
C ASP A 201 4.38 -2.01 -21.00
N ARG A 202 4.22 -1.41 -19.81
CA ARG A 202 5.17 -0.43 -19.25
C ARG A 202 6.37 -1.08 -18.56
N ILE A 203 6.13 -2.14 -17.77
CA ILE A 203 7.15 -2.78 -16.91
C ILE A 203 7.72 -4.03 -17.56
N GLY A 204 6.91 -4.74 -18.34
CA GLY A 204 7.26 -5.98 -19.01
C GLY A 204 8.36 -5.86 -20.05
N LYS A 205 9.03 -4.73 -20.21
CA LYS A 205 10.27 -4.66 -21.01
C LYS A 205 11.53 -4.97 -20.20
N ALA A 206 11.41 -5.16 -18.89
CA ALA A 206 12.52 -5.57 -18.04
C ALA A 206 13.14 -6.90 -18.53
N GLY A 207 14.47 -6.97 -18.48
CA GLY A 207 15.24 -8.15 -18.87
C GLY A 207 15.08 -9.33 -17.90
N PRO A 208 15.75 -10.47 -18.16
CA PRO A 208 15.79 -11.58 -17.22
C PRO A 208 16.37 -11.15 -15.86
N ALA A 209 16.18 -11.98 -14.82
CA ALA A 209 16.77 -11.69 -13.51
C ALA A 209 18.29 -11.54 -13.66
N ARG A 210 18.85 -10.62 -12.87
CA ARG A 210 20.30 -10.53 -12.69
C ARG A 210 20.85 -11.90 -12.30
N LYS A 211 22.06 -12.25 -12.78
CA LYS A 211 22.73 -13.48 -12.34
C LYS A 211 23.27 -13.31 -10.93
N LEU A 212 23.27 -14.37 -10.10
CA LEU A 212 23.64 -14.30 -8.68
C LEU A 212 25.01 -13.65 -8.38
N ASN A 213 25.99 -13.85 -9.26
CA ASN A 213 27.37 -13.32 -9.12
C ASN A 213 27.54 -11.86 -9.55
N GLU A 214 26.52 -11.23 -10.10
CA GLU A 214 26.53 -9.82 -10.48
C GLU A 214 26.19 -8.93 -9.27
N THR A 215 26.36 -7.62 -9.41
CA THR A 215 25.93 -6.64 -8.40
C THR A 215 25.14 -5.55 -9.11
N ALA A 216 24.05 -5.10 -8.49
CA ALA A 216 23.23 -4.02 -9.03
C ALA A 216 23.32 -2.77 -8.15
N SER A 217 23.50 -1.61 -8.79
CA SER A 217 23.49 -0.32 -8.10
C SER A 217 22.12 0.33 -8.18
N VAL A 218 21.52 0.66 -7.04
CA VAL A 218 20.23 1.37 -6.96
C VAL A 218 20.47 2.70 -6.25
N ALA A 219 20.08 3.81 -6.89
CA ALA A 219 20.12 5.12 -6.27
C ALA A 219 18.74 5.48 -5.71
N ILE A 220 18.71 6.12 -4.55
CA ILE A 220 17.48 6.54 -3.87
C ILE A 220 17.64 7.96 -3.33
N ASP A 221 16.61 8.77 -3.49
CA ASP A 221 16.51 10.07 -2.82
C ASP A 221 15.89 9.84 -1.44
N GLY A 222 16.76 9.71 -0.43
CA GLY A 222 16.36 9.38 0.92
C GLY A 222 17.42 8.58 1.68
N PHE A 223 16.94 7.68 2.52
CA PHE A 223 17.73 6.96 3.49
C PHE A 223 17.92 5.50 3.11
N VAL A 224 19.13 4.99 3.31
CA VAL A 224 19.48 3.58 3.21
C VAL A 224 20.00 3.11 4.56
N TRP A 225 19.43 2.03 5.09
CA TRP A 225 20.04 1.26 6.16
C TRP A 225 20.43 -0.11 5.64
N ASP A 226 21.60 -0.59 6.04
CA ASP A 226 22.17 -1.86 5.60
C ASP A 226 22.77 -2.57 6.80
N SER A 227 22.24 -3.75 7.11
CA SER A 227 22.68 -4.55 8.26
C SER A 227 24.15 -4.99 8.17
N ARG A 228 24.79 -4.96 7.00
CA ARG A 228 26.23 -5.25 6.87
C ARG A 228 27.11 -4.07 7.30
N ILE A 229 26.61 -2.84 7.16
CA ILE A 229 27.35 -1.62 7.50
C ILE A 229 27.11 -1.25 8.96
N ASP A 230 25.85 -1.34 9.39
CA ASP A 230 25.43 -1.01 10.75
C ASP A 230 24.46 -2.09 11.29
N PRO A 231 25.01 -3.21 11.80
CA PRO A 231 24.22 -4.38 12.17
C PRO A 231 23.28 -4.14 13.36
N PHE A 232 23.51 -3.11 14.18
CA PHE A 232 22.72 -2.94 15.41
C PHE A 232 22.29 -1.52 15.76
N ALA A 233 22.89 -0.46 15.21
CA ALA A 233 22.55 0.97 15.38
C ALA A 233 21.82 1.37 16.68
N LEU A 234 22.14 0.75 17.83
CA LEU A 234 21.50 0.99 19.12
C LEU A 234 22.06 2.33 19.63
N GLY A 235 21.52 3.43 19.09
CA GLY A 235 21.98 4.79 19.36
C GLY A 235 22.16 5.68 18.12
N ALA A 236 22.01 5.16 16.89
CA ALA A 236 22.06 6.01 15.71
C ALA A 236 20.82 6.94 15.66
N PRO A 237 20.99 8.19 15.21
CA PRO A 237 19.89 9.16 15.18
C PRO A 237 18.79 8.63 14.25
N ILE A 238 17.53 8.86 14.66
CA ILE A 238 16.37 8.56 13.82
C ILE A 238 16.60 9.26 12.47
N PRO A 239 16.54 8.54 11.34
CA PRO A 239 16.79 9.15 10.05
C PRO A 239 15.75 10.24 9.78
N SER A 240 16.17 11.30 9.10
CA SER A 240 15.26 12.40 8.78
C SER A 240 14.13 11.90 7.86
N PRO A 241 12.91 12.43 7.99
CA PRO A 241 11.84 12.14 7.02
C PRO A 241 12.29 12.51 5.60
N PRO A 242 11.94 11.71 4.58
CA PRO A 242 12.23 12.06 3.19
C PRO A 242 11.56 13.40 2.83
N ARG A 243 12.31 14.27 2.15
CA ARG A 243 11.80 15.59 1.77
C ARG A 243 10.88 15.51 0.54
N PRO A 244 9.85 16.37 0.45
CA PRO A 244 9.12 16.59 -0.80
C PRO A 244 10.05 17.18 -1.87
N ARG A 245 10.06 16.63 -3.08
CA ARG A 245 10.59 17.36 -4.25
C ARG A 245 9.59 18.47 -4.60
N GLU A 246 10.05 19.72 -4.62
CA GLU A 246 9.32 20.80 -5.30
C GLU A 246 9.42 20.59 -6.82
N LYS A 247 8.33 20.83 -7.54
CA LYS A 247 8.28 20.59 -9.00
C LYS A 247 9.21 21.57 -9.73
N GLU A 248 10.19 21.05 -10.45
CA GLU A 248 10.73 21.76 -11.61
C GLU A 248 9.72 21.72 -12.77
N GLY A 249 9.29 22.90 -13.21
CA GLY A 249 8.86 23.15 -14.59
C GLY A 249 7.42 22.79 -14.98
N LEU A 250 6.43 23.58 -14.55
CA LEU A 250 5.33 23.97 -15.44
C LEU A 250 5.31 25.50 -15.50
N VAL A 251 5.96 26.06 -16.52
CA VAL A 251 5.94 27.49 -16.81
C VAL A 251 4.52 27.85 -17.28
N SER A 252 3.69 28.38 -16.39
CA SER A 252 2.57 29.23 -16.78
C SER A 252 3.09 30.67 -16.81
N GLN A 253 3.35 31.17 -18.01
CA GLN A 253 3.53 32.60 -18.21
C GLN A 253 2.21 33.32 -17.91
N GLY A 254 2.26 34.32 -17.04
CA GLY A 254 1.14 35.19 -16.74
C GLY A 254 1.54 36.18 -15.65
N HIS A 255 2.01 37.36 -16.06
CA HIS A 255 2.29 38.48 -15.17
C HIS A 255 1.03 38.91 -14.42
N HIS A 256 0.97 38.68 -13.12
CA HIS A 256 0.13 39.46 -12.21
C HIS A 256 0.90 39.77 -10.93
N THR A 257 1.04 41.08 -10.68
CA THR A 257 1.60 41.71 -9.49
C THR A 257 1.01 41.14 -8.19
N PRO A 258 1.83 40.90 -7.14
CA PRO A 258 1.34 40.39 -5.87
C PRO A 258 0.56 41.47 -5.13
N GLY A 259 -0.77 41.35 -5.15
CA GLY A 259 -1.65 42.02 -4.20
C GLY A 259 -1.53 41.34 -2.84
N THR A 260 -1.28 42.14 -1.81
CA THR A 260 -1.13 41.77 -0.41
C THR A 260 -2.40 41.10 0.12
N HIS A 261 -2.54 39.79 -0.07
CA HIS A 261 -3.50 38.98 0.66
C HIS A 261 -2.77 38.30 1.82
N ALA A 262 -3.13 38.75 3.03
CA ALA A 262 -2.72 38.10 4.26
C ALA A 262 -3.00 36.60 4.16
N VAL A 263 -1.95 35.80 4.28
CA VAL A 263 -2.05 34.35 4.48
C VAL A 263 -2.74 34.16 5.83
N THR A 264 -4.05 33.92 5.80
CA THR A 264 -4.73 33.31 6.93
C THR A 264 -4.14 31.91 7.07
N PRO A 265 -3.50 31.56 8.21
CA PRO A 265 -2.98 30.22 8.38
C PRO A 265 -4.13 29.23 8.24
N ALA A 266 -3.94 28.24 7.37
CA ALA A 266 -4.83 27.10 7.22
C ALA A 266 -5.18 26.56 8.60
N ALA A 267 -6.47 26.41 8.87
CA ALA A 267 -6.99 25.95 10.14
C ALA A 267 -6.34 24.62 10.55
N ASP A 268 -5.54 24.68 11.61
CA ASP A 268 -4.86 23.57 12.24
C ASP A 268 -5.88 22.61 12.89
N THR A 269 -5.69 21.32 12.60
CA THR A 269 -6.10 20.09 13.30
C THR A 269 -7.47 20.03 13.99
N SER A 270 -8.29 19.06 13.57
CA SER A 270 -9.47 18.63 14.34
C SER A 270 -9.06 18.25 15.76
N ARG A 271 -9.62 18.96 16.75
CA ARG A 271 -9.39 18.66 18.17
C ARG A 271 -9.82 17.21 18.44
N LYS A 272 -8.88 16.39 18.92
CA LYS A 272 -9.16 14.98 19.26
C LYS A 272 -10.26 14.92 20.32
N THR A 273 -11.34 14.17 20.04
CA THR A 273 -12.45 13.96 20.97
C THR A 273 -12.00 13.27 22.26
N LEU A 274 -12.70 13.52 23.37
CA LEU A 274 -12.38 12.94 24.68
C LEU A 274 -12.32 11.40 24.64
N ARG A 275 -13.23 10.78 23.88
CA ARG A 275 -13.28 9.33 23.66
C ARG A 275 -12.01 8.79 22.98
N ARG A 276 -11.49 9.50 21.97
CA ARG A 276 -10.24 9.14 21.28
C ARG A 276 -9.01 9.28 22.20
N ARG A 277 -9.00 10.30 23.06
CA ARG A 277 -7.93 10.49 24.06
C ARG A 277 -7.92 9.39 25.12
N ILE A 278 -9.10 8.97 25.59
CA ILE A 278 -9.24 7.84 26.52
C ILE A 278 -8.74 6.55 25.87
N GLY A 279 -9.11 6.28 24.61
CA GLY A 279 -8.63 5.11 23.87
C GLY A 279 -7.10 5.06 23.70
N LEU A 280 -6.48 6.19 23.33
CA LEU A 280 -5.01 6.28 23.22
C LEU A 280 -4.32 6.13 24.59
N THR A 281 -4.90 6.73 25.64
CA THR A 281 -4.40 6.62 27.01
C THR A 281 -4.43 5.18 27.49
N LEU A 282 -5.54 4.47 27.29
CA LEU A 282 -5.68 3.05 27.64
C LEU A 282 -4.70 2.18 26.83
N ARG A 283 -4.52 2.46 25.54
CA ARG A 283 -3.58 1.72 24.67
C ARG A 283 -2.14 1.84 25.17
N PHE A 284 -1.66 3.06 25.45
CA PHE A 284 -0.29 3.26 25.92
C PHE A 284 -0.10 2.75 27.36
N ALA A 285 -1.08 2.90 28.23
CA ALA A 285 -1.04 2.35 29.58
C ALA A 285 -0.99 0.81 29.57
N LEU A 286 -1.76 0.15 28.70
CA LEU A 286 -1.77 -1.30 28.56
C LEU A 286 -0.44 -1.82 27.97
N SER A 287 0.12 -1.10 27.00
CA SER A 287 1.41 -1.47 26.37
C SER A 287 2.57 -1.30 27.36
N TRP A 288 2.59 -0.19 28.11
CA TRP A 288 3.52 0.03 29.22
C TRP A 288 3.40 -1.04 30.31
N TYR A 289 2.18 -1.32 30.76
CA TYR A 289 1.92 -2.35 31.76
C TYR A 289 2.47 -3.71 31.29
N ARG A 290 2.20 -4.10 30.05
CA ARG A 290 2.62 -5.40 29.49
C ARG A 290 4.14 -5.54 29.41
N GLU A 291 4.87 -4.48 29.13
CA GLU A 291 6.31 -4.53 28.80
C GLU A 291 7.24 -4.09 29.94
N ALA A 292 6.77 -3.23 30.86
CA ALA A 292 7.62 -2.69 31.94
C ALA A 292 7.26 -3.22 33.34
N VAL A 293 5.99 -3.60 33.58
CA VAL A 293 5.46 -3.75 34.94
C VAL A 293 4.81 -5.12 35.21
N ARG A 294 4.30 -5.82 34.18
CA ARG A 294 3.46 -7.03 34.31
C ARG A 294 4.07 -8.13 35.19
N ASP A 295 5.37 -8.35 35.09
CA ASP A 295 6.10 -9.39 35.80
C ASP A 295 6.51 -8.98 37.24
N LEU A 296 6.34 -7.70 37.60
CA LEU A 296 6.51 -7.18 38.95
C LEU A 296 5.21 -7.24 39.78
N LEU A 297 4.09 -7.57 39.16
CA LEU A 297 2.78 -7.55 39.81
C LEU A 297 2.33 -8.94 40.27
N PRO A 298 1.73 -9.04 41.47
CA PRO A 298 1.16 -10.28 41.97
C PRO A 298 0.15 -10.91 40.99
N PRO A 299 0.14 -12.26 40.85
CA PRO A 299 -0.78 -12.98 39.96
C PRO A 299 -2.28 -12.57 40.01
N PRO A 300 -2.90 -12.27 41.17
CA PRO A 300 -4.30 -11.85 41.19
C PRO A 300 -4.54 -10.49 40.50
N ILE A 301 -3.60 -9.55 40.60
CA ILE A 301 -3.68 -8.24 39.92
C ILE A 301 -3.48 -8.41 38.42
N THR A 302 -2.55 -9.28 38.02
CA THR A 302 -2.30 -9.59 36.60
C THR A 302 -3.51 -10.21 35.92
N ARG A 303 -4.27 -11.06 36.63
CA ARG A 303 -5.52 -11.67 36.15
C ARG A 303 -6.67 -10.67 36.07
N LEU A 304 -6.78 -9.76 37.04
CA LEU A 304 -7.78 -8.70 37.07
C LEU A 304 -7.61 -7.70 35.92
N ILE A 305 -6.38 -7.26 35.65
CA ILE A 305 -6.07 -6.37 34.51
C ILE A 305 -6.29 -7.09 33.18
N GLY A 306 -5.99 -8.40 33.11
CA GLY A 306 -6.32 -9.24 31.95
C GLY A 306 -7.83 -9.40 31.70
N HIS A 307 -8.66 -9.34 32.75
CA HIS A 307 -10.13 -9.36 32.63
C HIS A 307 -10.73 -8.00 32.28
N LEU A 308 -10.18 -6.91 32.83
CA LEU A 308 -10.62 -5.53 32.53
C LEU A 308 -10.19 -5.07 31.13
N GLY A 309 -9.06 -5.56 30.62
CA GLY A 309 -8.58 -5.34 29.26
C GLY A 309 -9.31 -6.22 28.22
N GLY A 310 -10.63 -6.37 28.32
CA GLY A 310 -11.51 -7.23 27.50
C GLY A 310 -11.57 -6.93 25.99
N MET A 311 -10.45 -6.53 25.40
CA MET A 311 -10.15 -6.50 23.97
C MET A 311 -8.78 -7.19 23.80
N ALA A 312 -8.75 -8.25 23.00
CA ALA A 312 -7.59 -9.13 22.72
C ALA A 312 -7.44 -10.39 23.58
N ARG A 313 -8.44 -11.28 23.54
CA ARG A 313 -8.21 -12.72 23.78
C ARG A 313 -7.24 -13.34 22.76
N HIS A 314 -7.07 -12.74 21.57
CA HIS A 314 -6.18 -13.25 20.51
C HIS A 314 -4.69 -12.86 20.63
N THR A 315 -4.28 -12.04 21.62
CA THR A 315 -2.83 -11.79 21.87
C THR A 315 -2.22 -12.70 22.94
N LEU A 316 -3.02 -13.63 23.51
CA LEU A 316 -2.56 -14.53 24.58
C LEU A 316 -1.89 -15.82 24.06
N ASP A 317 -2.15 -16.25 22.83
CA ASP A 317 -1.52 -17.48 22.29
C ASP A 317 -0.12 -17.25 21.70
N TRP A 318 0.22 -16.01 21.32
CA TRP A 318 1.56 -15.67 20.80
C TRP A 318 2.67 -15.84 21.86
N TRP A 319 2.34 -15.84 23.16
CA TRP A 319 3.32 -15.92 24.26
C TRP A 319 3.45 -17.29 24.95
N ARG A 320 2.67 -18.32 24.57
CA ARG A 320 2.88 -19.67 25.13
C ARG A 320 4.04 -20.42 24.47
N GLY A 321 4.53 -19.94 23.31
CA GLY A 321 5.60 -20.59 22.54
C GLY A 321 6.99 -19.94 22.63
N VAL A 322 7.13 -18.76 23.24
CA VAL A 322 8.44 -18.11 23.41
C VAL A 322 8.88 -18.32 24.87
N GLY A 323 9.82 -19.23 25.07
CA GLY A 323 10.39 -19.54 26.37
C GLY A 323 10.88 -18.28 27.09
N MET A 324 10.55 -18.18 28.37
CA MET A 324 11.09 -17.17 29.28
C MET A 324 12.63 -17.25 29.30
N ALA A 325 13.30 -16.25 28.74
CA ALA A 325 14.68 -15.93 29.05
C ALA A 325 14.82 -14.40 29.16
N ASP A 326 15.39 -13.97 30.29
CA ASP A 326 15.69 -12.62 30.78
C ASP A 326 14.55 -11.69 31.22
N ARG A 327 14.44 -11.55 32.55
CA ARG A 327 13.71 -10.45 33.20
C ARG A 327 14.41 -9.13 32.87
N PRO A 328 13.69 -8.09 32.41
CA PRO A 328 14.32 -6.83 32.06
C PRO A 328 14.95 -6.16 33.30
N SER A 329 16.19 -5.68 33.14
CA SER A 329 16.92 -4.94 34.16
C SER A 329 16.18 -3.66 34.57
N LEU A 330 16.44 -3.15 35.77
CA LEU A 330 15.78 -1.94 36.28
C LEU A 330 15.97 -0.73 35.35
N ARG A 331 17.19 -0.60 34.79
CA ARG A 331 17.51 0.43 33.78
C ARG A 331 16.66 0.30 32.52
N ARG A 332 16.46 -0.92 32.02
CA ARG A 332 15.63 -1.22 30.83
C ARG A 332 14.15 -0.90 31.08
N ARG A 333 13.64 -1.18 32.27
CA ARG A 333 12.25 -0.83 32.66
C ARG A 333 12.02 0.67 32.73
N LEU A 334 12.99 1.40 33.26
CA LEU A 334 12.96 2.87 33.30
C LEU A 334 12.94 3.45 31.87
N GLN A 335 13.71 2.89 30.94
CA GLN A 335 13.71 3.30 29.54
C GLN A 335 12.37 3.01 28.83
N ILE A 336 11.81 1.81 29.01
CA ILE A 336 10.49 1.43 28.46
C ILE A 336 9.40 2.35 29.03
N SER A 337 9.43 2.60 30.34
CA SER A 337 8.48 3.50 31.01
C SER A 337 8.57 4.92 30.47
N LYS A 338 9.79 5.42 30.26
CA LYS A 338 10.06 6.74 29.67
C LYS A 338 9.57 6.82 28.21
N HIS A 339 9.78 5.77 27.41
CA HIS A 339 9.31 5.68 26.02
C HIS A 339 7.79 5.81 25.89
N TYR A 340 7.04 5.02 26.66
CA TYR A 340 5.58 5.04 26.62
C TYR A 340 4.99 6.34 27.19
N ALA A 341 5.62 6.94 28.21
CA ALA A 341 5.21 8.25 28.72
C ALA A 341 5.39 9.36 27.68
N LEU A 342 6.50 9.34 26.92
CA LEU A 342 6.77 10.31 25.84
C LEU A 342 5.77 10.17 24.68
N ARG A 343 5.46 8.95 24.25
CA ARG A 343 4.45 8.70 23.20
C ARG A 343 3.04 9.08 23.65
N TRP A 344 2.66 8.70 24.87
CA TRP A 344 1.37 9.09 25.45
C TRP A 344 1.22 10.61 25.48
N TYR A 345 2.25 11.33 25.93
CA TYR A 345 2.23 12.79 25.93
C TYR A 345 2.05 13.36 24.52
N ARG A 346 2.91 12.97 23.57
CA ARG A 346 2.91 13.50 22.19
C ARG A 346 1.60 13.20 21.45
N GLU A 347 1.03 12.01 21.65
CA GLU A 347 -0.09 11.52 20.85
C GLU A 347 -1.46 11.70 21.51
N ALA A 348 -1.56 11.69 22.84
CA ALA A 348 -2.85 11.76 23.55
C ALA A 348 -3.10 13.10 24.27
N VAL A 349 -2.04 13.84 24.64
CA VAL A 349 -2.14 14.95 25.61
C VAL A 349 -1.66 16.30 25.03
N ALA A 350 -0.62 16.32 24.20
CA ALA A 350 0.09 17.54 23.79
C ALA A 350 -0.80 18.62 23.14
N ASP A 351 -1.82 18.20 22.39
CA ASP A 351 -2.79 19.05 21.69
C ASP A 351 -4.00 19.47 22.54
N GLY A 352 -4.14 18.94 23.76
CA GLY A 352 -5.26 19.21 24.66
C GLY A 352 -4.92 20.08 25.88
N LEU A 353 -3.66 20.49 26.03
CA LEU A 353 -3.18 21.25 27.18
C LEU A 353 -3.29 22.77 26.96
N PRO A 354 -3.61 23.56 28.00
CA PRO A 354 -3.46 25.00 27.95
C PRO A 354 -2.01 25.38 27.57
N PRO A 355 -1.79 26.47 26.78
CA PRO A 355 -0.48 26.80 26.22
C PRO A 355 0.66 26.88 27.25
N GLN A 356 0.35 27.34 28.47
CA GLN A 356 1.32 27.44 29.56
C GLN A 356 1.75 26.06 30.11
N SER A 357 0.80 25.12 30.21
CA SER A 357 1.03 23.74 30.65
C SER A 357 1.73 22.92 29.57
N ALA A 358 1.38 23.13 28.30
CA ALA A 358 2.07 22.55 27.15
C ALA A 358 3.55 22.96 27.10
N ARG A 359 3.86 24.23 27.37
CA ARG A 359 5.26 24.74 27.44
C ARG A 359 6.05 24.17 28.62
N LYS A 360 5.43 23.96 29.79
CA LYS A 360 6.10 23.34 30.93
C LYS A 360 6.38 21.85 30.68
N LEU A 361 5.39 21.12 30.16
CA LEU A 361 5.53 19.69 29.88
C LEU A 361 6.44 19.41 28.68
N SER A 362 6.45 20.24 27.64
CA SER A 362 7.41 20.14 26.53
C SER A 362 8.84 20.33 27.00
N ARG A 363 9.12 21.26 27.93
CA ARG A 363 10.45 21.41 28.55
C ARG A 363 10.88 20.17 29.35
N VAL A 364 9.94 19.55 30.08
CA VAL A 364 10.19 18.27 30.79
C VAL A 364 10.42 17.15 29.79
N VAL A 365 9.68 17.11 28.69
CA VAL A 365 9.81 16.14 27.60
C VAL A 365 11.11 16.30 26.84
N GLU A 366 11.57 17.52 26.56
CA GLU A 366 12.87 17.83 25.95
C GLU A 366 14.04 17.56 26.90
N TRP A 367 13.87 17.79 28.21
CA TRP A 367 14.86 17.41 29.22
C TRP A 367 14.97 15.88 29.34
N LEU A 368 13.82 15.19 29.30
CA LEU A 368 13.75 13.73 29.20
C LEU A 368 14.41 13.27 27.89
N ASP A 369 14.13 13.89 26.74
CA ASP A 369 14.72 13.50 25.44
C ASP A 369 16.25 13.65 25.44
N ARG A 370 16.76 14.78 25.99
CA ARG A 370 18.20 15.05 26.14
C ARG A 370 18.93 14.05 27.04
N THR A 371 18.31 13.65 28.15
CA THR A 371 18.88 12.59 29.02
C THR A 371 18.81 11.19 28.40
N THR A 372 18.12 11.01 27.26
CA THR A 372 18.14 9.76 26.46
C THR A 372 19.23 9.77 25.37
N GLN A 373 19.68 10.96 24.94
CA GLN A 373 20.73 11.11 23.92
C GLN A 373 22.16 11.14 24.48
N GLN A 374 22.34 11.22 25.79
CA GLN A 374 23.63 10.97 26.43
C GLN A 374 23.71 9.52 26.93
N PRO A 375 24.50 8.67 26.26
CA PRO A 375 25.15 7.57 26.95
C PRO A 375 26.69 7.66 26.83
N ALA A 376 27.36 7.39 27.96
CA ALA A 376 28.63 6.67 27.99
C ALA A 376 29.90 7.24 27.30
N ALA A 377 29.96 8.50 26.88
CA ALA A 377 31.23 9.08 26.39
C ALA A 377 32.30 9.26 27.49
N ALA A 378 31.91 9.30 28.78
CA ALA A 378 32.83 9.59 29.88
C ALA A 378 33.62 8.37 30.42
N GLU A 379 33.23 7.13 30.09
CA GLU A 379 33.92 5.92 30.58
C GLU A 379 34.78 5.21 29.53
N ALA A 380 34.60 5.49 28.24
CA ALA A 380 35.39 4.89 27.16
C ALA A 380 36.75 5.57 26.90
N SER A 381 37.08 6.62 27.65
CA SER A 381 38.30 7.43 27.48
C SER A 381 39.38 7.17 28.54
N ARG A 382 39.31 6.06 29.28
CA ARG A 382 40.43 5.65 30.15
C ARG A 382 41.37 4.74 29.36
N PRO A 383 42.64 5.11 29.14
CA PRO A 383 43.60 4.20 28.55
C PRO A 383 43.74 2.96 29.44
N MET A 384 43.65 1.80 28.81
CA MET A 384 43.76 0.49 29.44
C MET A 384 45.21 0.33 29.95
N ALA A 385 45.40 0.40 31.27
CA ALA A 385 46.71 0.20 31.88
C ALA A 385 47.16 -1.27 31.72
N PRO A 386 48.44 -1.53 31.42
CA PRO A 386 48.94 -2.89 31.25
C PRO A 386 48.92 -3.66 32.58
N ILE A 387 48.52 -4.92 32.50
CA ILE A 387 48.50 -5.88 33.61
C ILE A 387 49.96 -6.18 34.02
N VAL A 388 50.32 -5.85 35.27
CA VAL A 388 51.57 -6.27 35.93
C VAL A 388 51.20 -6.96 37.25
N PRO A 389 51.76 -8.14 37.57
CA PRO A 389 51.40 -8.91 38.77
C PRO A 389 51.98 -8.29 40.07
N PRO A 390 51.44 -8.64 41.25
CA PRO A 390 51.51 -7.80 42.44
C PRO A 390 52.84 -7.95 43.18
N SER A 391 53.40 -6.81 43.63
CA SER A 391 54.38 -6.79 44.72
C SER A 391 54.26 -5.53 45.59
N LEU A 392 53.88 -5.79 46.85
CA LEU A 392 54.31 -5.23 48.14
C LEU A 392 54.66 -3.71 48.34
N HIS A 393 54.02 -3.17 49.39
CA HIS A 393 54.38 -1.99 50.23
C HIS A 393 54.12 -0.59 49.64
N ARG A 394 53.85 0.51 50.38
CA ARG A 394 53.34 0.89 51.73
C ARG A 394 53.40 2.45 51.75
N THR A 395 52.55 3.12 52.55
CA THR A 395 52.64 4.51 53.12
C THR A 395 52.49 5.71 52.16
N GLU A 396 51.43 6.53 52.32
CA GLU A 396 51.24 7.73 53.20
C GLU A 396 51.60 9.03 52.47
N ASP A 397 50.63 9.95 52.32
CA ASP A 397 50.69 11.37 52.73
C ASP A 397 49.64 12.26 51.99
N GLU A 398 48.78 12.89 52.80
CA GLU A 398 47.98 14.10 52.54
C GLU A 398 48.88 15.38 52.50
N PRO A 399 48.45 16.65 52.23
CA PRO A 399 47.10 17.24 52.38
C PRO A 399 46.65 18.33 51.35
N MET A 400 45.40 18.75 51.59
CA MET A 400 44.58 19.93 51.20
C MET A 400 45.20 21.21 50.60
N ALA A 401 44.40 21.87 49.72
CA ALA A 401 44.20 23.33 49.75
C ALA A 401 42.88 23.76 49.08
N HIS A 402 42.12 24.60 49.79
CA HIS A 402 40.92 25.31 49.33
C HIS A 402 41.31 26.56 48.53
N GLU A 403 40.53 26.92 47.51
CA GLU A 403 40.30 28.32 47.17
C GLU A 403 38.94 28.51 46.49
N ALA A 404 38.14 29.40 47.08
CA ALA A 404 36.83 29.83 46.61
C ALA A 404 36.97 31.15 45.86
N PHE A 405 36.24 31.37 44.76
CA PHE A 405 35.93 32.73 44.30
C PHE A 405 34.56 32.83 43.63
N ALA A 406 33.98 34.00 43.83
CA ALA A 406 32.55 34.33 43.83
C ALA A 406 31.87 34.38 42.45
N VAL A 407 30.56 34.22 42.49
CA VAL A 407 29.60 34.44 41.39
C VAL A 407 29.24 35.93 41.32
N PRO A 408 29.37 36.60 40.16
CA PRO A 408 28.69 37.86 39.91
C PRO A 408 27.37 37.66 39.15
N ASP A 409 26.42 38.51 39.53
CA ASP A 409 25.02 38.63 39.09
C ASP A 409 24.81 38.73 37.58
N LEU A 410 23.78 38.04 37.08
CA LEU A 410 23.28 38.14 35.70
C LEU A 410 22.05 39.06 35.65
N ALA A 411 22.23 40.27 35.10
CA ALA A 411 21.14 41.05 34.53
C ALA A 411 20.98 40.73 33.03
N PRO A 412 19.76 40.73 32.46
CA PRO A 412 19.49 40.12 31.17
C PRO A 412 19.72 41.12 30.03
N ALA A 413 20.74 40.89 29.20
CA ALA A 413 20.93 41.59 27.93
C ALA A 413 20.72 40.62 26.77
N SER A 414 19.71 40.92 25.97
CA SER A 414 19.38 40.24 24.72
C SER A 414 20.50 40.39 23.70
N ILE A 415 21.26 39.32 23.44
CA ILE A 415 22.04 39.18 22.20
C ILE A 415 21.96 37.72 21.79
N TYR A 416 21.03 37.41 20.89
CA TYR A 416 21.26 36.35 19.91
C TYR A 416 20.88 36.93 18.54
N PRO A 417 21.84 37.07 17.61
CA PRO A 417 21.54 37.43 16.24
C PRO A 417 20.64 36.36 15.63
N ASN A 418 19.56 36.81 15.00
CA ASN A 418 18.47 35.99 14.50
C ASN A 418 18.78 35.39 13.12
N ASP A 419 20.02 34.99 12.90
CA ASP A 419 20.51 34.43 11.63
C ASP A 419 21.34 33.18 11.93
N LEU A 420 20.65 32.08 12.29
CA LEU A 420 21.22 30.76 12.01
C LEU A 420 21.10 30.57 10.50
N PRO A 421 22.19 30.22 9.79
CA PRO A 421 22.07 29.85 8.39
C PRO A 421 21.07 28.70 8.32
N GLU A 422 20.01 28.87 7.52
CA GLU A 422 19.21 27.73 7.09
C GLU A 422 20.20 26.72 6.51
N LEU A 423 20.48 25.66 7.26
CA LEU A 423 21.22 24.51 6.77
C LEU A 423 20.37 23.95 5.64
N ARG A 424 20.63 24.39 4.41
CA ARG A 424 20.28 23.70 3.18
C ARG A 424 20.96 22.34 3.25
N GLN A 425 20.39 21.37 3.96
CA GLN A 425 20.92 20.02 3.91
C GLN A 425 20.70 19.56 2.45
N GLU A 426 21.77 19.25 1.75
CA GLU A 426 21.75 18.89 0.33
C GLU A 426 20.88 17.63 0.11
N GLU A 427 20.39 17.44 -1.11
CA GLU A 427 19.66 16.22 -1.52
C GLU A 427 20.52 14.99 -1.21
N GLN A 428 20.16 14.22 -0.20
CA GLN A 428 20.93 13.03 0.16
C GLN A 428 20.53 11.88 -0.77
N ARG A 429 21.05 11.91 -2.01
CA ARG A 429 20.96 10.79 -2.94
C ARG A 429 21.91 9.70 -2.46
N ALA A 430 21.35 8.64 -1.89
CA ALA A 430 22.10 7.49 -1.41
C ALA A 430 22.22 6.44 -2.53
N LEU A 431 23.36 5.78 -2.61
CA LEU A 431 23.61 4.68 -3.52
C LEU A 431 23.78 3.38 -2.72
N VAL A 432 23.10 2.33 -3.12
CA VAL A 432 23.25 1.00 -2.53
C VAL A 432 23.66 -0.03 -3.59
N GLN A 433 24.53 -0.94 -3.22
CA GLN A 433 24.91 -2.10 -4.03
C GLN A 433 24.15 -3.33 -3.53
N LEU A 434 23.41 -4.00 -4.40
CA LEU A 434 22.63 -5.20 -4.10
C LEU A 434 23.29 -6.41 -4.75
N ASP A 435 23.65 -7.40 -3.93
CA ASP A 435 24.35 -8.63 -4.31
C ASP A 435 23.68 -9.86 -3.67
N GLY A 436 24.07 -11.05 -4.15
CA GLY A 436 23.52 -12.32 -3.70
C GLY A 436 22.09 -12.58 -4.21
N LEU A 437 21.34 -13.44 -3.50
CA LEU A 437 19.93 -13.69 -3.74
C LEU A 437 19.10 -12.58 -3.11
N VAL A 438 18.53 -11.72 -3.96
CA VAL A 438 17.75 -10.55 -3.55
C VAL A 438 16.25 -10.86 -3.52
N PHE A 439 15.66 -10.74 -2.34
CA PHE A 439 14.22 -10.76 -2.07
C PHE A 439 13.78 -9.33 -1.80
N THR A 440 12.79 -8.83 -2.53
CA THR A 440 12.33 -7.44 -2.36
C THR A 440 10.89 -7.41 -1.87
N SER A 441 10.59 -6.49 -0.96
CA SER A 441 9.22 -6.16 -0.55
C SER A 441 9.03 -4.65 -0.55
N VAL A 442 7.94 -4.18 -1.15
CA VAL A 442 7.63 -2.75 -1.32
C VAL A 442 6.32 -2.44 -0.61
N PHE A 443 6.36 -1.61 0.44
CA PHE A 443 5.18 -1.39 1.29
C PHE A 443 5.22 -0.06 2.08
N SER A 444 4.06 0.34 2.61
CA SER A 444 3.97 1.41 3.61
C SER A 444 4.10 0.82 5.02
N PRO A 445 5.13 1.20 5.81
CA PRO A 445 5.46 0.48 7.03
C PRO A 445 4.45 0.68 8.17
N LYS A 446 3.69 1.78 8.15
CA LYS A 446 2.61 2.05 9.13
C LYS A 446 1.34 1.28 8.85
N ASP A 447 1.16 0.82 7.62
CA ASP A 447 0.01 0.01 7.26
C ASP A 447 0.21 -1.39 7.83
N GLY A 448 -0.39 -1.63 9.01
CA GLY A 448 -0.26 -2.90 9.73
C GLY A 448 -0.75 -4.11 8.94
N ARG A 449 -1.51 -3.91 7.85
CA ARG A 449 -1.93 -5.00 6.96
C ARG A 449 -0.77 -5.56 6.14
N LYS A 450 0.30 -4.80 5.93
CA LYS A 450 1.45 -5.25 5.11
C LYS A 450 2.27 -6.34 5.80
N ASN A 451 2.14 -6.45 7.13
CA ASN A 451 2.72 -7.52 7.95
C ASN A 451 4.20 -7.81 7.62
N TRP A 452 4.97 -6.74 7.43
CA TRP A 452 6.39 -6.83 7.06
C TRP A 452 7.25 -7.39 8.20
N GLN A 453 6.73 -7.40 9.43
CA GLN A 453 7.37 -7.97 10.60
C GLN A 453 7.51 -9.49 10.49
N ASP A 454 6.48 -10.19 10.02
CA ASP A 454 6.55 -11.63 9.80
C ASP A 454 7.56 -11.97 8.70
N LEU A 455 7.58 -11.20 7.61
CA LEU A 455 8.57 -11.39 6.55
C LEU A 455 10.01 -11.20 7.06
N LEU A 456 10.27 -10.12 7.79
CA LEU A 456 11.59 -9.84 8.36
C LEU A 456 12.05 -10.94 9.31
N THR A 457 11.19 -11.33 10.26
CA THR A 457 11.53 -12.35 11.26
C THR A 457 11.74 -13.72 10.62
N ALA A 458 10.89 -14.13 9.66
CA ALA A 458 11.05 -15.37 8.92
C ALA A 458 12.36 -15.36 8.12
N PHE A 459 12.66 -14.27 7.40
CA PHE A 459 13.87 -14.14 6.61
C PHE A 459 15.14 -14.27 7.45
N CYS A 460 15.25 -13.51 8.53
CA CYS A 460 16.41 -13.57 9.42
C CYS A 460 16.53 -14.92 10.14
N THR A 461 15.42 -15.62 10.38
CA THR A 461 15.46 -16.97 10.98
C THR A 461 15.97 -18.01 9.99
N VAL A 462 15.38 -18.05 8.79
CA VAL A 462 15.72 -19.01 7.72
C VAL A 462 17.15 -18.82 7.23
N PHE A 463 17.58 -17.58 7.03
CA PHE A 463 18.89 -17.26 6.44
C PHE A 463 19.93 -16.83 7.48
N SER A 464 19.77 -17.24 8.74
CA SER A 464 20.66 -16.86 9.84
C SER A 464 22.14 -17.18 9.58
N ASP A 465 22.46 -18.18 8.77
CA ASP A 465 23.81 -18.59 8.39
C ASP A 465 24.14 -18.35 6.90
N ARG A 466 23.29 -17.60 6.17
CA ARG A 466 23.40 -17.37 4.71
C ARG A 466 23.72 -15.91 4.39
N PRO A 467 25.01 -15.51 4.34
CA PRO A 467 25.40 -14.13 4.04
C PRO A 467 25.11 -13.70 2.60
N ASP A 468 24.84 -14.65 1.71
CA ASP A 468 24.48 -14.46 0.31
C ASP A 468 22.98 -14.20 0.09
N ALA A 469 22.14 -14.30 1.13
CA ALA A 469 20.73 -13.91 1.08
C ALA A 469 20.55 -12.44 1.49
N THR A 470 19.86 -11.66 0.63
CA THR A 470 19.58 -10.23 0.84
C THR A 470 18.08 -9.95 0.81
N LEU A 471 17.53 -9.38 1.89
CA LEU A 471 16.17 -8.85 1.95
C LEU A 471 16.18 -7.33 1.77
N VAL A 472 15.50 -6.83 0.74
CA VAL A 472 15.29 -5.40 0.50
C VAL A 472 13.88 -5.01 0.95
N LEU A 473 13.79 -4.17 1.97
CA LEU A 473 12.56 -3.55 2.44
C LEU A 473 12.46 -2.13 1.87
N LYS A 474 11.76 -2.00 0.74
CA LYS A 474 11.49 -0.70 0.13
C LYS A 474 10.29 -0.05 0.81
N MET A 475 10.57 0.85 1.76
CA MET A 475 9.54 1.51 2.56
C MET A 475 9.07 2.81 1.90
N ILE A 476 7.75 2.96 1.86
CA ILE A 476 7.00 4.07 1.27
C ILE A 476 6.32 4.83 2.43
N GLY A 477 6.49 6.14 2.55
CA GLY A 477 6.00 6.88 3.73
C GLY A 477 6.92 8.04 4.09
N ARG A 478 6.47 8.98 4.92
CA ARG A 478 7.36 9.99 5.52
C ARG A 478 7.90 9.58 6.89
N GLU A 479 7.33 8.57 7.51
CA GLU A 479 7.38 8.47 8.97
C GLU A 479 8.49 7.57 9.48
N THR A 480 9.70 8.12 9.39
CA THR A 480 10.95 7.41 9.67
C THR A 480 11.04 6.86 11.09
N GLY A 481 10.56 7.60 12.09
CA GLY A 481 10.65 7.17 13.49
C GLY A 481 9.81 5.93 13.84
N TYR A 482 8.75 5.62 13.09
CA TYR A 482 7.92 4.45 13.39
C TYR A 482 8.65 3.16 13.01
N TRP A 483 9.05 3.05 11.74
CA TRP A 483 9.65 1.82 11.23
C TRP A 483 11.05 1.62 11.80
N TRP A 484 11.82 2.71 12.04
CA TRP A 484 13.14 2.63 12.64
C TRP A 484 13.08 1.95 14.01
N GLY A 485 12.21 2.44 14.90
CA GLY A 485 12.01 1.85 16.22
C GLY A 485 11.53 0.40 16.14
N ALA A 486 10.56 0.09 15.28
CA ALA A 486 10.02 -1.25 15.14
C ALA A 486 11.06 -2.26 14.58
N LEU A 487 11.85 -1.84 13.59
CA LEU A 487 12.90 -2.65 12.97
C LEU A 487 13.96 -3.02 13.99
N HIS A 488 14.53 -2.02 14.69
CA HIS A 488 15.56 -2.26 15.71
C HIS A 488 15.04 -3.11 16.87
N ASP A 489 13.79 -2.88 17.29
CA ASP A 489 13.15 -3.67 18.34
C ASP A 489 12.97 -5.15 17.92
N ILE A 490 12.63 -5.42 16.67
CA ILE A 490 12.58 -6.80 16.13
C ILE A 490 13.98 -7.39 16.04
N VAL A 491 14.91 -6.74 15.33
CA VAL A 491 16.27 -7.24 15.07
C VAL A 491 17.02 -7.52 16.38
N SER A 492 16.89 -6.67 17.40
CA SER A 492 17.54 -6.85 18.69
C SER A 492 17.02 -8.04 19.52
N ARG A 493 15.87 -8.61 19.15
CA ARG A 493 15.28 -9.81 19.79
C ARG A 493 15.51 -11.09 18.99
N LEU A 494 15.99 -10.98 17.77
CA LEU A 494 16.31 -12.14 16.95
C LEU A 494 17.65 -12.74 17.38
N PRO A 495 17.84 -14.07 17.22
CA PRO A 495 19.17 -14.66 17.29
C PRO A 495 20.13 -13.99 16.30
N ALA A 496 21.42 -14.13 16.53
CA ALA A 496 22.42 -13.62 15.58
C ALA A 496 22.19 -14.21 14.19
N PHE A 497 22.21 -13.36 13.17
CA PHE A 497 22.04 -13.75 11.77
C PHE A 497 23.10 -13.10 10.88
N SER A 498 23.45 -13.77 9.79
CA SER A 498 24.48 -13.37 8.81
C SER A 498 23.88 -12.87 7.50
N CYS A 499 22.60 -13.15 7.23
CA CYS A 499 21.91 -12.61 6.07
C CYS A 499 21.87 -11.08 6.08
N ARG A 500 21.73 -10.49 4.91
CA ARG A 500 21.68 -9.05 4.73
C ARG A 500 20.24 -8.55 4.72
N VAL A 501 19.97 -7.49 5.47
CA VAL A 501 18.73 -6.71 5.38
C VAL A 501 19.07 -5.29 4.97
N VAL A 502 18.43 -4.81 3.91
CA VAL A 502 18.59 -3.46 3.37
C VAL A 502 17.24 -2.76 3.42
N VAL A 503 17.16 -1.62 4.10
CA VAL A 503 15.97 -0.76 4.08
C VAL A 503 16.22 0.41 3.15
N LEU A 504 15.33 0.58 2.17
CA LEU A 504 15.32 1.72 1.26
C LEU A 504 14.13 2.61 1.60
N HIS A 505 14.34 3.75 2.27
CA HIS A 505 13.26 4.65 2.68
C HIS A 505 13.39 5.99 1.98
N GLY A 506 12.39 6.37 1.16
CA GLY A 506 12.46 7.58 0.33
C GLY A 506 11.87 7.40 -1.05
N TYR A 507 12.21 8.29 -1.98
CA TYR A 507 11.71 8.24 -3.36
C TYR A 507 12.70 7.54 -4.29
N LEU A 508 12.20 6.59 -5.09
CA LEU A 508 12.95 6.00 -6.19
C LEU A 508 12.46 6.62 -7.49
N GLU A 509 13.38 7.19 -8.27
CA GLU A 509 13.06 7.58 -9.64
C GLU A 509 12.67 6.35 -10.47
N LYS A 510 11.89 6.56 -11.54
CA LYS A 510 11.41 5.46 -12.40
C LYS A 510 12.54 4.54 -12.87
N ALA A 511 13.68 5.10 -13.26
CA ALA A 511 14.84 4.33 -13.71
C ALA A 511 15.44 3.50 -12.58
N ASP A 512 15.58 4.06 -11.37
CA ASP A 512 16.13 3.35 -10.22
C ASP A 512 15.16 2.32 -9.63
N TYR A 513 13.84 2.54 -9.75
CA TYR A 513 12.83 1.52 -9.45
C TYR A 513 12.91 0.33 -10.41
N HIS A 514 13.13 0.57 -11.71
CA HIS A 514 13.40 -0.52 -12.65
C HIS A 514 14.70 -1.27 -12.32
N LYS A 515 15.77 -0.57 -11.94
CA LYS A 515 17.00 -1.23 -11.47
C LYS A 515 16.75 -2.09 -10.23
N LEU A 516 15.90 -1.66 -9.30
CA LEU A 516 15.50 -2.49 -8.16
C LEU A 516 14.77 -3.76 -8.59
N ILE A 517 13.86 -3.67 -9.57
CA ILE A 517 13.17 -4.85 -10.15
C ILE A 517 14.18 -5.79 -10.81
N GLU A 518 15.13 -5.27 -11.58
CA GLU A 518 16.18 -6.04 -12.25
C GLU A 518 17.14 -6.70 -11.27
N ALA A 519 17.47 -6.01 -10.17
CA ALA A 519 18.33 -6.52 -9.09
C ALA A 519 17.70 -7.65 -8.28
N SER A 520 16.36 -7.74 -8.28
CA SER A 520 15.59 -8.68 -7.48
C SER A 520 15.46 -10.03 -8.17
N HIS A 521 15.28 -11.10 -7.39
CA HIS A 521 14.98 -12.43 -7.91
C HIS A 521 13.55 -12.86 -7.55
N PHE A 522 13.09 -12.50 -6.36
CA PHE A 522 11.72 -12.70 -5.89
C PHE A 522 11.12 -11.41 -5.36
N ILE A 523 9.82 -11.21 -5.57
CA ILE A 523 9.02 -10.23 -4.84
C ILE A 523 8.30 -10.94 -3.68
N ALA A 524 8.49 -10.46 -2.46
CA ALA A 524 7.94 -11.05 -1.25
C ALA A 524 6.82 -10.18 -0.67
N ASN A 525 5.69 -10.82 -0.37
CA ASN A 525 4.49 -10.20 0.16
C ASN A 525 3.90 -11.08 1.27
N THR A 526 3.70 -10.51 2.45
CA THR A 526 3.07 -11.17 3.60
C THR A 526 1.82 -10.44 4.06
N SER A 527 1.23 -9.62 3.19
CA SER A 527 0.05 -8.83 3.53
C SER A 527 -1.12 -9.68 4.00
N LEU A 528 -1.87 -9.15 4.97
CA LEU A 528 -3.10 -9.73 5.53
C LEU A 528 -4.30 -9.59 4.58
N ALA A 529 -4.26 -8.59 3.69
CA ALA A 529 -5.29 -8.27 2.72
C ALA A 529 -4.74 -7.23 1.72
N GLU A 530 -5.01 -7.42 0.43
CA GLU A 530 -4.63 -6.49 -0.65
C GLU A 530 -5.78 -6.25 -1.62
N GLY A 531 -5.93 -5.00 -2.08
CA GLY A 531 -6.95 -4.65 -3.08
C GLY A 531 -6.48 -4.93 -4.51
N LEU A 532 -5.18 -5.18 -4.66
CA LEU A 532 -4.50 -5.68 -5.85
C LEU A 532 -3.09 -6.13 -5.49
N CYS A 533 -2.34 -5.28 -4.76
CA CYS A 533 -0.88 -5.30 -4.60
C CYS A 533 -0.11 -4.94 -5.88
N LEU A 534 -0.05 -3.66 -6.21
CA LEU A 534 0.63 -3.15 -7.40
C LEU A 534 2.11 -3.60 -7.53
N PRO A 535 2.93 -3.63 -6.45
CA PRO A 535 4.30 -4.12 -6.56
C PRO A 535 4.40 -5.60 -7.00
N LEU A 536 3.49 -6.48 -6.57
CA LEU A 536 3.46 -7.87 -7.05
C LEU A 536 3.25 -7.90 -8.57
N VAL A 537 2.25 -7.16 -9.06
CA VAL A 537 1.92 -7.11 -10.48
C VAL A 537 3.08 -6.56 -11.31
N GLU A 538 3.76 -5.51 -10.84
CA GLU A 538 4.91 -4.91 -11.53
C GLU A 538 6.12 -5.87 -11.59
N PHE A 539 6.49 -6.48 -10.46
CA PHE A 539 7.63 -7.40 -10.39
C PHE A 539 7.36 -8.70 -11.17
N MET A 540 6.16 -9.27 -11.07
CA MET A 540 5.77 -10.45 -11.84
C MET A 540 5.72 -10.14 -13.35
N SER A 541 5.35 -8.92 -13.76
CA SER A 541 5.37 -8.50 -15.17
C SER A 541 6.80 -8.51 -15.73
N ALA A 542 7.79 -8.20 -14.89
CA ALA A 542 9.22 -8.31 -15.18
C ALA A 542 9.78 -9.74 -15.05
N GLY A 543 8.94 -10.74 -14.78
CA GLY A 543 9.37 -12.13 -14.60
C GLY A 543 10.09 -12.37 -13.28
N ARG A 544 9.71 -11.67 -12.21
CA ARG A 544 10.13 -11.96 -10.83
C ARG A 544 9.01 -12.74 -10.15
N PRO A 545 9.16 -14.06 -9.93
CA PRO A 545 8.15 -14.82 -9.23
C PRO A 545 7.83 -14.24 -7.85
N ALA A 546 6.60 -14.48 -7.40
CA ALA A 546 6.15 -14.00 -6.10
C ALA A 546 6.37 -15.04 -5.00
N ILE A 547 6.66 -14.58 -3.79
CA ILE A 547 6.42 -15.29 -2.54
C ILE A 547 5.26 -14.57 -1.88
N SER A 548 4.06 -15.14 -1.94
CA SER A 548 2.84 -14.41 -1.58
C SER A 548 1.73 -15.33 -1.10
N PRO A 549 0.85 -14.87 -0.20
CA PRO A 549 -0.45 -15.51 -0.02
C PRO A 549 -1.30 -15.40 -1.28
N ARG A 550 -2.27 -16.32 -1.40
CA ARG A 550 -3.27 -16.39 -2.46
C ARG A 550 -4.67 -16.09 -1.92
N HIS A 551 -4.84 -14.91 -1.34
CA HIS A 551 -6.12 -14.46 -0.78
C HIS A 551 -6.51 -13.08 -1.30
N THR A 552 -7.75 -12.64 -1.03
CA THR A 552 -8.27 -11.33 -1.47
C THR A 552 -8.03 -11.10 -2.97
N ALA A 553 -7.62 -9.90 -3.40
CA ALA A 553 -7.36 -9.61 -4.81
C ALA A 553 -6.22 -10.42 -5.45
N MET A 554 -5.29 -10.94 -4.63
CA MET A 554 -4.14 -11.70 -5.14
C MET A 554 -4.56 -13.07 -5.69
N ALA A 555 -5.73 -13.59 -5.28
CA ALA A 555 -6.26 -14.86 -5.77
C ALA A 555 -6.53 -14.87 -7.29
N ASP A 556 -6.72 -13.69 -7.89
CA ASP A 556 -6.97 -13.51 -9.32
C ASP A 556 -5.75 -13.87 -10.20
N TYR A 557 -4.53 -13.83 -9.64
CA TYR A 557 -3.32 -13.96 -10.44
C TYR A 557 -2.16 -14.73 -9.80
N ILE A 558 -2.19 -14.97 -8.49
CA ILE A 558 -1.21 -15.82 -7.81
C ILE A 558 -1.61 -17.28 -7.95
N ALA A 559 -0.70 -18.10 -8.46
CA ALA A 559 -0.88 -19.54 -8.63
C ALA A 559 0.45 -20.30 -8.41
N PRO A 560 0.42 -21.60 -8.04
CA PRO A 560 1.64 -22.39 -7.79
C PRO A 560 2.64 -22.42 -8.97
N GLU A 561 2.17 -22.21 -10.19
CA GLU A 561 2.99 -22.20 -11.40
C GLU A 561 3.82 -20.92 -11.54
N ASN A 562 3.40 -19.82 -10.90
CA ASN A 562 4.01 -18.50 -11.03
C ASN A 562 4.52 -17.89 -9.72
N ALA A 563 4.27 -18.56 -8.59
CA ALA A 563 4.59 -18.09 -7.26
C ALA A 563 4.80 -19.25 -6.28
N ILE A 564 5.49 -18.97 -5.18
CA ILE A 564 5.55 -19.83 -4.00
C ILE A 564 4.50 -19.33 -3.00
N ILE A 565 3.54 -20.20 -2.68
CA ILE A 565 2.35 -19.82 -1.91
C ILE A 565 2.64 -19.85 -0.41
N VAL A 566 2.43 -18.69 0.22
CA VAL A 566 2.37 -18.56 1.68
C VAL A 566 0.96 -18.90 2.15
N GLN A 567 0.83 -19.74 3.19
CA GLN A 567 -0.45 -20.13 3.73
C GLN A 567 -1.06 -19.03 4.59
N SER A 568 -2.39 -18.94 4.57
CA SER A 568 -3.14 -17.96 5.34
C SER A 568 -4.55 -18.46 5.62
N SER A 569 -5.12 -18.03 6.73
CA SER A 569 -6.51 -18.32 7.12
C SER A 569 -7.31 -17.04 7.30
N GLU A 570 -8.61 -17.11 7.06
CA GLU A 570 -9.51 -15.96 7.21
C GLU A 570 -9.73 -15.60 8.69
N GLU A 571 -9.82 -14.31 8.99
CA GLU A 571 -10.17 -13.79 10.30
C GLU A 571 -11.09 -12.56 10.18
N TYR A 572 -11.95 -12.37 11.18
CA TYR A 572 -12.82 -11.20 11.23
C TYR A 572 -12.04 -9.92 11.54
N CYS A 573 -12.46 -8.81 10.94
CA CYS A 573 -11.89 -7.49 11.16
C CYS A 573 -12.96 -6.40 10.98
N SER A 574 -12.63 -5.19 11.41
CA SER A 574 -13.43 -4.00 11.11
C SER A 574 -12.97 -3.34 9.82
N TRP A 575 -13.86 -2.60 9.17
CA TRP A 575 -13.46 -1.72 8.08
C TRP A 575 -12.46 -0.67 8.59
N PRO A 576 -11.39 -0.34 7.84
CA PRO A 576 -10.31 0.52 8.34
C PRO A 576 -10.73 1.94 8.73
N HIS A 577 -11.78 2.47 8.07
CA HIS A 577 -12.28 3.83 8.27
C HIS A 577 -13.49 3.88 9.22
N ASP A 578 -13.96 2.73 9.71
CA ASP A 578 -15.05 2.67 10.68
C ASP A 578 -14.50 2.82 12.12
N PRO A 579 -14.78 3.94 12.82
CA PRO A 579 -14.29 4.18 14.17
C PRO A 579 -14.94 3.29 15.23
N ARG A 580 -16.02 2.59 14.91
CA ARG A 580 -16.79 1.73 15.83
C ARG A 580 -16.06 0.42 16.11
N ASN A 581 -15.13 0.01 15.22
CA ASN A 581 -14.37 -1.25 15.29
C ASN A 581 -15.29 -2.49 15.39
N VAL A 582 -16.42 -2.48 14.69
CA VAL A 582 -17.31 -3.64 14.59
C VAL A 582 -16.71 -4.65 13.62
N LEU A 583 -16.77 -5.94 13.96
CA LEU A 583 -16.16 -7.03 13.19
C LEU A 583 -17.09 -7.50 12.05
N ASP A 584 -17.48 -6.57 11.18
CA ASP A 584 -18.46 -6.78 10.11
C ASP A 584 -17.85 -7.21 8.77
N SER A 585 -16.54 -7.48 8.75
CA SER A 585 -15.82 -7.90 7.56
C SER A 585 -14.76 -8.95 7.88
N SER A 586 -14.11 -9.46 6.84
CA SER A 586 -12.99 -10.38 6.96
C SER A 586 -11.72 -9.85 6.28
N ARG A 587 -10.59 -10.34 6.77
CA ARG A 587 -9.24 -10.28 6.20
C ARG A 587 -8.57 -11.64 6.46
N HIS A 588 -7.26 -11.74 6.28
CA HIS A 588 -6.53 -12.97 6.59
C HIS A 588 -5.44 -12.78 7.64
N ARG A 589 -4.99 -13.91 8.18
CA ARG A 589 -3.80 -14.06 9.00
C ARG A 589 -2.80 -14.94 8.27
N ILE A 590 -1.54 -14.53 8.24
CA ILE A 590 -0.45 -15.33 7.67
C ILE A 590 0.00 -16.42 8.64
N GLU A 591 0.28 -17.60 8.10
CA GLU A 591 0.92 -18.69 8.84
C GLU A 591 2.44 -18.56 8.73
N TRP A 592 3.06 -17.98 9.75
CA TRP A 592 4.52 -17.72 9.79
C TRP A 592 5.41 -18.91 9.37
N PRO A 593 5.15 -20.18 9.77
CA PRO A 593 5.96 -21.31 9.32
C PRO A 593 5.95 -21.51 7.79
N SER A 594 4.83 -21.17 7.13
CA SER A 594 4.74 -21.25 5.68
C SER A 594 5.55 -20.16 4.96
N VAL A 595 5.74 -19.00 5.60
CA VAL A 595 6.67 -17.96 5.11
C VAL A 595 8.09 -18.50 5.13
N CYS A 596 8.48 -19.17 6.21
CA CYS A 596 9.81 -19.78 6.33
C CYS A 596 10.04 -20.83 5.24
N ALA A 597 9.11 -21.78 5.11
CA ALA A 597 9.18 -22.82 4.08
C ALA A 597 9.22 -22.24 2.65
N ALA A 598 8.47 -21.17 2.40
CA ALA A 598 8.48 -20.51 1.09
C ALA A 598 9.81 -19.81 0.78
N LEU A 599 10.45 -19.21 1.79
CA LEU A 599 11.78 -18.61 1.64
C LEU A 599 12.86 -19.67 1.40
N GLU A 600 12.82 -20.78 2.14
CA GLU A 600 13.72 -21.93 1.92
C GLU A 600 13.58 -22.49 0.50
N GLU A 601 12.34 -22.71 0.04
CA GLU A 601 12.07 -23.17 -1.32
C GLU A 601 12.58 -22.19 -2.38
N ALA A 602 12.35 -20.89 -2.18
CA ALA A 602 12.83 -19.86 -3.09
C ALA A 602 14.36 -19.86 -3.23
N TYR A 603 15.07 -20.02 -2.10
CA TYR A 603 16.53 -20.12 -2.09
C TYR A 603 17.00 -21.38 -2.81
N ARG A 604 16.35 -22.53 -2.58
CA ARG A 604 16.62 -23.81 -3.24
C ARG A 604 16.42 -23.72 -4.76
N LEU A 605 15.36 -23.06 -5.22
CA LEU A 605 15.10 -22.89 -6.65
C LEU A 605 16.21 -22.12 -7.38
N LEU A 606 16.85 -21.15 -6.73
CA LEU A 606 17.91 -20.37 -7.36
C LEU A 606 19.31 -21.00 -7.24
N THR A 607 19.52 -21.82 -6.20
CA THR A 607 20.83 -22.44 -5.94
C THR A 607 20.95 -23.87 -6.48
N GLU A 608 19.85 -24.62 -6.55
CA GLU A 608 19.83 -26.05 -6.93
C GLU A 608 18.96 -26.35 -8.16
N ASP A 609 17.88 -25.60 -8.39
CA ASP A 609 16.88 -25.91 -9.45
C ASP A 609 16.51 -24.69 -10.31
N GLN A 610 17.53 -24.11 -10.93
CA GLN A 610 17.39 -22.88 -11.72
C GLN A 610 16.40 -23.05 -12.89
N ALA A 611 16.30 -24.24 -13.47
CA ALA A 611 15.35 -24.52 -14.56
C ALA A 611 13.89 -24.33 -14.10
N ARG A 612 13.55 -24.77 -12.89
CA ARG A 612 12.23 -24.55 -12.30
C ARG A 612 11.99 -23.08 -11.94
N TYR A 613 13.00 -22.36 -11.43
CA TYR A 613 12.90 -20.91 -11.25
C TYR A 613 12.59 -20.19 -12.57
N GLU A 614 13.33 -20.49 -13.64
CA GLU A 614 13.13 -19.88 -14.95
C GLU A 614 11.75 -20.20 -15.55
N SER A 615 11.25 -21.43 -15.32
CA SER A 615 9.88 -21.80 -15.68
C SER A 615 8.85 -20.96 -14.93
N MET A 616 9.01 -20.82 -13.61
CA MET A 616 8.13 -20.00 -12.78
C MET A 616 8.16 -18.52 -13.19
N ALA A 617 9.33 -17.99 -13.53
CA ALA A 617 9.51 -16.63 -14.03
C ALA A 617 8.79 -16.38 -15.37
N ARG A 618 8.87 -17.36 -16.30
CA ARG A 618 8.14 -17.31 -17.58
C ARG A 618 6.62 -17.35 -17.36
N GLU A 619 6.15 -18.22 -16.48
CA GLU A 619 4.71 -18.30 -16.17
C GLU A 619 4.21 -17.04 -15.46
N ALA A 620 4.96 -16.46 -14.51
CA ALA A 620 4.60 -15.18 -13.90
C ALA A 620 4.39 -14.07 -14.93
N ARG A 621 5.33 -13.95 -15.88
CA ARG A 621 5.23 -12.97 -16.96
C ARG A 621 4.05 -13.25 -17.89
N LYS A 622 3.80 -14.52 -18.22
CA LYS A 622 2.67 -14.94 -19.07
C LYS A 622 1.33 -14.66 -18.39
N THR A 623 1.19 -14.99 -17.10
CA THR A 623 0.01 -14.65 -16.30
C THR A 623 -0.21 -13.14 -16.29
N MET A 624 0.82 -12.33 -16.03
CA MET A 624 0.68 -10.88 -15.99
C MET A 624 0.29 -10.27 -17.34
N ARG A 625 0.80 -10.80 -18.45
CA ARG A 625 0.35 -10.39 -19.79
C ARG A 625 -1.14 -10.68 -19.98
N ALA A 626 -1.60 -11.87 -19.60
CA ALA A 626 -3.01 -12.26 -19.73
C ALA A 626 -3.93 -11.51 -18.73
N PHE A 627 -3.38 -11.03 -17.61
CA PHE A 627 -4.13 -10.37 -16.55
C PHE A 627 -4.24 -8.85 -16.73
N CYS A 628 -3.16 -8.16 -17.14
CA CYS A 628 -3.06 -6.70 -17.05
C CYS A 628 -2.28 -6.03 -18.19
N SER A 629 -2.27 -6.62 -19.40
CA SER A 629 -1.79 -5.94 -20.61
C SER A 629 -2.83 -4.99 -21.18
N ASP A 630 -2.37 -4.01 -21.95
CA ASP A 630 -3.22 -3.04 -22.63
C ASP A 630 -4.21 -3.76 -23.55
N ASP A 631 -3.77 -4.80 -24.27
CA ASP A 631 -4.60 -5.63 -25.17
C ASP A 631 -5.75 -6.35 -24.44
N VAL A 632 -5.60 -6.61 -23.13
CA VAL A 632 -6.64 -7.24 -22.31
C VAL A 632 -7.55 -6.19 -21.68
N ILE A 633 -6.97 -5.11 -21.15
CA ILE A 633 -7.71 -4.11 -20.36
C ILE A 633 -8.44 -3.11 -21.24
N ALA A 634 -7.86 -2.68 -22.35
CA ALA A 634 -8.45 -1.65 -23.20
C ALA A 634 -9.83 -2.05 -23.77
N PRO A 635 -10.04 -3.26 -24.33
CA PRO A 635 -11.34 -3.67 -24.83
C PRO A 635 -12.40 -3.78 -23.72
N GLN A 636 -12.03 -4.35 -22.57
CA GLN A 636 -12.96 -4.53 -21.44
C GLN A 636 -13.37 -3.18 -20.83
N LEU A 637 -12.41 -2.27 -20.69
CA LEU A 637 -12.67 -0.91 -20.21
C LEU A 637 -13.59 -0.15 -21.18
N ALA A 638 -13.31 -0.19 -22.48
CA ALA A 638 -14.14 0.46 -23.49
C ALA A 638 -15.57 -0.10 -23.51
N GLY A 639 -15.73 -1.42 -23.43
CA GLY A 639 -17.03 -2.09 -23.32
C GLY A 639 -17.81 -1.64 -22.08
N PHE A 640 -17.16 -1.62 -20.91
CA PHE A 640 -17.80 -1.20 -19.66
C PHE A 640 -18.15 0.29 -19.61
N LEU A 641 -17.36 1.13 -20.30
CA LEU A 641 -17.64 2.55 -20.45
C LEU A 641 -18.66 2.87 -21.55
N GLY A 642 -19.01 1.89 -22.41
CA GLY A 642 -19.99 2.05 -23.48
C GLY A 642 -19.46 2.79 -24.70
N LEU A 643 -18.16 2.65 -25.01
CA LEU A 643 -17.51 3.34 -26.14
C LEU A 643 -17.72 2.63 -27.49
N GLY A 644 -18.09 1.36 -27.48
CA GLY A 644 -18.37 0.54 -28.67
C GLY A 644 -17.14 -0.12 -29.31
N ASP A 645 -17.37 -1.19 -30.06
CA ASP A 645 -16.31 -1.99 -30.69
C ASP A 645 -15.52 -1.23 -31.76
N ASP A 646 -16.16 -0.28 -32.45
CA ASP A 646 -15.49 0.58 -33.43
C ASP A 646 -14.39 1.43 -32.78
N ALA A 647 -14.61 1.89 -31.54
CA ALA A 647 -13.60 2.60 -30.76
C ALA A 647 -12.41 1.70 -30.42
N VAL A 648 -12.68 0.45 -30.07
CA VAL A 648 -11.65 -0.56 -29.75
C VAL A 648 -10.80 -0.85 -30.99
N ARG A 649 -11.42 -1.08 -32.14
CA ARG A 649 -10.72 -1.31 -33.42
C ARG A 649 -9.92 -0.09 -33.84
N ALA A 650 -10.48 1.11 -33.75
CA ALA A 650 -9.80 2.36 -34.10
C ALA A 650 -8.57 2.63 -33.21
N ALA A 651 -8.64 2.24 -31.93
CA ALA A 651 -7.55 2.33 -30.97
C ALA A 651 -6.42 1.30 -31.22
N GLY A 652 -6.58 0.39 -32.17
CA GLY A 652 -5.60 -0.65 -32.51
C GLY A 652 -5.72 -1.92 -31.68
N PHE A 653 -6.80 -2.08 -30.91
CA PHE A 653 -7.04 -3.27 -30.09
C PHE A 653 -8.03 -4.22 -30.76
N ALA A 654 -7.93 -5.51 -30.45
CA ALA A 654 -8.95 -6.47 -30.84
C ALA A 654 -10.18 -6.34 -29.92
N PRO A 655 -11.42 -6.25 -30.45
CA PRO A 655 -12.61 -6.34 -29.63
C PRO A 655 -12.60 -7.62 -28.80
N GLY A 656 -13.02 -7.52 -27.55
CA GLY A 656 -13.15 -8.69 -26.69
C GLY A 656 -14.09 -9.69 -27.34
N LYS A 657 -13.80 -11.00 -27.22
CA LYS A 657 -14.82 -12.01 -27.51
C LYS A 657 -15.94 -11.81 -26.50
N GLU A 658 -17.17 -11.55 -26.97
CA GLU A 658 -18.35 -11.67 -26.11
C GLU A 658 -18.35 -13.09 -25.53
N GLY A 659 -18.15 -13.18 -24.22
CA GLY A 659 -17.86 -14.45 -23.53
C GLY A 659 -18.01 -14.29 -22.02
N VAL A 660 -19.28 -14.22 -21.60
CA VAL A 660 -19.86 -14.77 -20.36
C VAL A 660 -18.88 -14.96 -19.20
N GLY A 661 -18.97 -14.07 -18.21
CA GLY A 661 -18.53 -14.37 -16.85
C GLY A 661 -19.45 -15.42 -16.22
N GLU A 662 -19.13 -16.69 -16.46
CA GLU A 662 -19.43 -17.80 -15.56
C GLU A 662 -18.14 -18.59 -15.39
N CYS A 663 -17.40 -18.31 -14.32
CA CYS A 663 -16.53 -19.23 -13.58
C CYS A 663 -16.31 -18.65 -12.18
#